data_AF-A0A1F0MV60-F1
#
_entry.id   AF-A0A1F0MV60-F1
#
_cell.length_a   1.000
_cell.length_b   1.000
_cell.length_c   1.000
_cell.angle_alpha   90.00
_cell.angle_beta   90.00
_cell.angle_gamma   90.00
#
_symmetry.space_group_name_H-M   'P 1'
#
loop_
_entity.id
_entity.type
_entity.pdbx_description
1 polymer ?
#
loop_
_entity_poly.entity_id
_entity_poly.type
_entity_poly.pdbx_seq_one_letter_code
_entity_poly.pdbx_strand_id
1 'polypeptide(L)'
;MAKNDTASLTPEQANDVQNSDAYSFQGTKFPLPNGFTVTREGLPDWRLAHFAVILPVFPDALANMDDTEWAPGRFRGIKSIEVPVWDAEAAAYRRATDIPSHLLDKAAYHYTPRVFLKGANSRFRSPLDESVGAKAVDAVGGASECSPKHTRHKTSVRARRLLFRPDITSENRKTPPEDPRQQVRPGAEFVLVDDLEVLAAVGGSTRNLERFQGRELHNPHARISLACVEHLQYTGPGLRRIGTESTEDTEDAENATNTTFQNDFLVFHVVAEHCSSAALEAISKSLFRNRNRVPLLPEHTPNPTRITVVRKENLLSLLLARFGETIGNTSLAFGNGGGLRWAQEKDGPTAGNPYTTITAIPAREGLELPQRMQQPGEQDLGPWTVHDAWAWFLATRADLFQPELTALDQHSLDASRVQLFRDWTVHSDENGLAVVRRAPIENANNFFWIHTGTRLVDLAILVRRADKYLAQMAKQLRAMTFGSTEIDQLRLKDEWSDDDIQKASSTLRRSLRNFEALQTELVVFRDHLWYESVSGRPVDTAVLRHMLLATGTRDNFDEIVSELELRKDIYATQADSIQVALDTVRRQKAQEKEEREKEQERQERRREAEDQERREALSINIAIAGLALAVPGLIDLWPRAEDSHTEFWVSLVIVLAIGAVLFSRLRRQGVIGRKD
;
A
#
# COMPACT_ATOMS: atom_id res chain seq x y z
N MET A 1 35.29 39.89 -19.46
CA MET A 1 35.21 39.87 -17.99
C MET A 1 33.74 39.78 -17.61
N ALA A 2 33.23 38.56 -17.37
CA ALA A 2 31.86 38.37 -16.90
C ALA A 2 31.86 38.40 -15.37
N LYS A 3 30.94 39.17 -14.77
CA LYS A 3 30.77 39.30 -13.32
C LYS A 3 30.59 37.93 -12.69
N ASN A 4 31.51 37.60 -11.79
CA ASN A 4 31.57 36.35 -11.03
C ASN A 4 30.86 36.53 -9.67
N ASP A 5 29.70 37.19 -9.67
CA ASP A 5 28.91 37.41 -8.46
C ASP A 5 27.76 36.38 -8.45
N THR A 6 28.08 35.11 -8.21
CA THR A 6 27.08 34.25 -7.58
C THR A 6 26.91 34.78 -6.17
N ALA A 7 25.79 35.46 -5.88
CA ALA A 7 25.35 35.65 -4.51
C ALA A 7 25.50 34.29 -3.79
N SER A 8 26.21 34.27 -2.67
CA SER A 8 26.50 33.04 -1.94
C SER A 8 25.17 32.37 -1.59
N LEU A 9 24.85 31.25 -2.23
CA LEU A 9 23.67 30.45 -1.90
C LEU A 9 23.72 30.11 -0.41
N THR A 10 22.58 30.11 0.27
CA THR A 10 22.50 29.50 1.61
C THR A 10 22.52 27.97 1.52
N PRO A 11 22.83 27.24 2.59
CA PRO A 11 22.72 25.77 2.61
C PRO A 11 21.34 25.26 2.18
N GLU A 12 20.26 25.93 2.56
CA GLU A 12 18.88 25.58 2.20
C GLU A 12 18.66 25.76 0.69
N GLN A 13 19.13 26.89 0.15
CA GLN A 13 19.06 27.17 -1.28
C GLN A 13 19.90 26.19 -2.11
N ALA A 14 21.05 25.75 -1.58
CA ALA A 14 21.89 24.74 -2.22
C ALA A 14 21.27 23.35 -2.19
N ASN A 15 20.45 23.05 -1.17
CA ASN A 15 19.70 21.80 -1.07
C ASN A 15 18.47 21.77 -2.00
N ASP A 16 17.80 22.89 -2.25
CA ASP A 16 16.62 22.95 -3.12
C ASP A 16 16.94 22.54 -4.58
N VAL A 17 16.39 21.40 -5.03
CA VAL A 17 16.63 20.86 -6.38
C VAL A 17 16.01 21.72 -7.47
N GLN A 18 15.01 22.54 -7.15
CA GLN A 18 14.39 23.46 -8.11
C GLN A 18 15.21 24.73 -8.31
N ASN A 19 16.16 25.01 -7.43
CA ASN A 19 17.05 26.16 -7.59
C ASN A 19 18.07 25.88 -8.70
N SER A 20 17.91 26.58 -9.83
CA SER A 20 18.79 26.45 -10.99
C SER A 20 20.26 26.78 -10.69
N ASP A 21 20.51 27.67 -9.73
CA ASP A 21 21.86 28.10 -9.38
C ASP A 21 22.57 27.04 -8.54
N ALA A 22 21.82 26.32 -7.70
CA ALA A 22 22.29 25.18 -6.91
C ALA A 22 22.54 23.93 -7.77
N TYR A 23 21.89 23.85 -8.94
CA TYR A 23 21.93 22.68 -9.80
C TYR A 23 23.35 22.20 -10.06
N SER A 24 24.30 23.09 -10.28
CA SER A 24 25.69 22.72 -10.59
C SER A 24 26.43 21.97 -9.47
N PHE A 25 25.97 22.08 -8.23
CA PHE A 25 26.59 21.45 -7.08
C PHE A 25 26.02 20.06 -6.77
N GLN A 26 24.85 19.72 -7.28
CA GLN A 26 24.12 18.53 -6.79
C GLN A 26 24.67 17.19 -7.33
N GLY A 27 24.74 16.22 -6.43
CA GLY A 27 25.17 14.84 -6.63
C GLY A 27 26.61 14.57 -6.14
N THR A 28 26.83 13.31 -5.76
CA THR A 28 28.12 12.80 -5.25
C THR A 28 29.09 12.50 -6.38
N LYS A 29 30.38 12.71 -6.12
CA LYS A 29 31.47 12.36 -7.04
C LYS A 29 32.25 11.15 -6.52
N PHE A 30 32.63 10.27 -7.43
CA PHE A 30 33.48 9.11 -7.14
C PHE A 30 34.80 9.23 -7.91
N PRO A 31 35.79 9.97 -7.38
CA PRO A 31 37.10 10.06 -7.98
C PRO A 31 37.90 8.76 -7.81
N LEU A 32 38.91 8.60 -8.66
CA LEU A 32 39.94 7.59 -8.43
C LEU A 32 40.82 8.02 -7.23
N PRO A 33 41.35 7.06 -6.46
CA PRO A 33 42.38 7.35 -5.45
C PRO A 33 43.55 8.13 -6.04
N ASN A 34 44.18 8.99 -5.23
CA ASN A 34 45.42 9.63 -5.63
C ASN A 34 46.51 8.57 -5.85
N GLY A 35 47.23 8.66 -6.97
CA GLY A 35 48.25 7.68 -7.32
C GLY A 35 47.70 6.32 -7.76
N PHE A 36 46.42 6.25 -8.16
CA PHE A 36 45.85 5.02 -8.73
C PHE A 36 46.66 4.55 -9.94
N THR A 37 47.24 3.35 -9.83
CA THR A 37 48.03 2.72 -10.90
C THR A 37 47.84 1.22 -10.83
N VAL A 38 47.45 0.60 -11.93
CA VAL A 38 47.19 -0.84 -11.98
C VAL A 38 47.58 -1.39 -13.35
N THR A 39 48.15 -2.59 -13.39
CA THR A 39 48.43 -3.27 -14.67
C THR A 39 47.13 -3.64 -15.37
N ARG A 40 47.21 -4.03 -16.65
CA ARG A 40 46.04 -4.47 -17.42
C ARG A 40 45.31 -5.65 -16.78
N GLU A 41 46.07 -6.61 -16.25
CA GLU A 41 45.54 -7.80 -15.58
C GLU A 41 44.99 -7.50 -14.18
N GLY A 42 45.57 -6.51 -13.49
CA GLY A 42 45.12 -6.08 -12.17
C GLY A 42 43.91 -5.12 -12.19
N LEU A 43 43.44 -4.68 -13.37
CA LEU A 43 42.26 -3.83 -13.44
C LEU A 43 41.02 -4.60 -12.93
N PRO A 44 40.30 -4.08 -11.92
CA PRO A 44 39.14 -4.76 -11.35
C PRO A 44 38.02 -4.92 -12.39
N ASP A 45 37.16 -5.92 -12.18
CA ASP A 45 35.98 -6.13 -13.03
C ASP A 45 35.01 -4.95 -12.99
N TRP A 46 34.75 -4.45 -11.78
CA TRP A 46 33.71 -3.47 -11.51
C TRP A 46 34.32 -2.16 -11.03
N ARG A 47 34.03 -1.09 -11.77
CA ARG A 47 34.45 0.26 -11.38
C ARG A 47 33.62 0.75 -10.20
N LEU A 48 32.31 0.55 -10.26
CA LEU A 48 31.38 1.02 -9.24
C LEU A 48 30.11 0.18 -9.26
N ALA A 49 29.64 -0.21 -8.07
CA ALA A 49 28.30 -0.68 -7.85
C ALA A 49 27.63 0.15 -6.74
N HIS A 50 26.47 0.72 -7.04
CA HIS A 50 25.65 1.48 -6.10
C HIS A 50 24.42 0.65 -5.73
N PHE A 51 24.21 0.47 -4.43
CA PHE A 51 23.07 -0.24 -3.86
C PHE A 51 22.25 0.76 -3.07
N ALA A 52 20.98 0.95 -3.41
CA ALA A 52 20.01 1.59 -2.54
C ALA A 52 19.11 0.53 -1.90
N VAL A 53 19.45 0.16 -0.67
CA VAL A 53 18.74 -0.86 0.11
C VAL A 53 17.58 -0.18 0.85
N ILE A 54 16.37 -0.48 0.41
CA ILE A 54 15.11 0.08 0.93
C ILE A 54 14.57 -0.87 2.00
N LEU A 55 14.52 -0.38 3.23
CA LEU A 55 14.12 -1.12 4.41
C LEU A 55 12.81 -0.55 4.96
N PRO A 56 11.71 -1.31 4.95
CA PRO A 56 10.53 -0.96 5.73
C PRO A 56 10.88 -0.89 7.22
N VAL A 57 10.33 0.09 7.92
CA VAL A 57 10.53 0.30 9.36
C VAL A 57 9.19 0.29 10.08
N PHE A 58 9.19 -0.15 11.33
CA PHE A 58 8.01 -0.01 12.18
C PHE A 58 7.68 1.47 12.38
N PRO A 59 6.39 1.83 12.44
CA PRO A 59 5.99 3.16 12.90
C PRO A 59 6.67 3.48 14.23
N ASP A 60 7.12 4.73 14.36
CA ASP A 60 7.69 5.30 15.59
C ASP A 60 9.04 4.74 16.06
N ALA A 61 9.63 3.75 15.37
CA ALA A 61 10.97 3.25 15.69
C ALA A 61 12.07 4.32 15.63
N LEU A 62 11.72 5.45 15.02
CA LEU A 62 12.57 6.55 14.63
C LEU A 62 12.07 7.88 15.20
N ALA A 63 11.07 7.85 16.10
CA ALA A 63 10.41 9.05 16.63
C ALA A 63 11.30 9.94 17.51
N ASN A 64 12.27 9.35 18.22
CA ASN A 64 13.14 10.06 19.17
C ASN A 64 14.49 10.49 18.57
N MET A 65 14.64 10.48 17.25
CA MET A 65 15.90 10.88 16.61
C MET A 65 16.14 12.38 16.71
N ASP A 66 17.41 12.75 16.87
CA ASP A 66 17.86 14.12 16.68
C ASP A 66 17.82 14.47 15.18
N ASP A 67 17.11 15.54 14.86
CA ASP A 67 16.90 16.02 13.49
C ASP A 67 17.98 17.01 13.03
N THR A 68 18.85 17.49 13.93
CA THR A 68 19.83 18.54 13.64
C THR A 68 20.87 18.13 12.58
N GLU A 69 21.25 16.86 12.57
CA GLU A 69 22.26 16.32 11.66
C GLU A 69 21.73 15.94 10.27
N TRP A 70 20.41 16.02 10.07
CA TRP A 70 19.76 15.59 8.84
C TRP A 70 19.65 16.73 7.82
N ALA A 71 20.03 16.45 6.58
CA ALA A 71 19.80 17.33 5.45
C ALA A 71 18.39 17.09 4.86
N PRO A 72 17.71 18.13 4.36
CA PRO A 72 16.36 18.01 3.81
C PRO A 72 16.36 17.31 2.44
N GLY A 73 15.37 16.45 2.19
CA GLY A 73 15.15 15.74 0.92
C GLY A 73 15.99 14.48 0.72
N ARG A 74 15.85 13.87 -0.46
CA ARG A 74 16.52 12.61 -0.83
C ARG A 74 17.95 12.79 -1.32
N PHE A 75 18.71 11.71 -1.33
CA PHE A 75 20.05 11.61 -1.89
C PHE A 75 20.07 12.18 -3.31
N ARG A 76 21.07 13.03 -3.60
CA ARG A 76 21.16 13.73 -4.90
C ARG A 76 21.72 12.88 -6.04
N GLY A 77 21.96 11.60 -5.78
CA GLY A 77 22.43 10.65 -6.79
C GLY A 77 23.91 10.82 -7.14
N ILE A 78 24.33 10.12 -8.18
CA ILE A 78 25.71 10.10 -8.66
C ILE A 78 25.89 11.18 -9.72
N LYS A 79 26.78 12.14 -9.47
CA LYS A 79 27.11 13.22 -10.40
C LYS A 79 28.17 12.80 -11.40
N SER A 80 29.29 12.25 -10.93
CA SER A 80 30.41 11.85 -11.77
C SER A 80 31.14 10.66 -11.20
N ILE A 81 31.62 9.78 -12.09
CA ILE A 81 32.48 8.65 -11.77
C ILE A 81 33.74 8.82 -12.61
N GLU A 82 34.89 8.92 -11.95
CA GLU A 82 36.18 9.01 -12.64
C GLU A 82 36.63 7.61 -13.06
N VAL A 83 37.08 7.45 -14.31
CA VAL A 83 37.41 6.16 -14.93
C VAL A 83 38.92 6.08 -15.13
N PRO A 84 39.55 4.92 -14.91
CA PRO A 84 40.96 4.76 -15.22
C PRO A 84 41.25 4.88 -16.72
N VAL A 85 42.45 5.32 -17.06
CA VAL A 85 42.93 5.52 -18.43
C VAL A 85 44.12 4.64 -18.68
N TRP A 86 44.15 3.99 -19.84
CA TRP A 86 45.34 3.26 -20.27
C TRP A 86 46.45 4.25 -20.64
N ASP A 87 47.53 4.24 -19.87
CA ASP A 87 48.78 4.93 -20.17
C ASP A 87 49.71 3.94 -20.89
N ALA A 88 49.88 4.13 -22.20
CA ALA A 88 50.67 3.23 -23.04
C ALA A 88 52.17 3.26 -22.68
N GLU A 89 52.69 4.38 -22.17
CA GLU A 89 54.09 4.51 -21.79
C GLU A 89 54.37 3.77 -20.48
N ALA A 90 53.47 3.91 -19.50
CA ALA A 90 53.56 3.23 -18.22
C ALA A 90 53.08 1.77 -18.26
N ALA A 91 52.47 1.33 -19.37
CA ALA A 91 51.79 0.04 -19.53
C ALA A 91 50.81 -0.26 -18.39
N ALA A 92 50.09 0.78 -17.93
CA ALA A 92 49.23 0.72 -16.75
C ALA A 92 48.00 1.60 -16.90
N TYR A 93 46.93 1.21 -16.22
CA TYR A 93 45.76 2.04 -15.99
C TYR A 93 46.05 3.05 -14.88
N ARG A 94 45.89 4.34 -15.19
CA ARG A 94 46.17 5.45 -14.28
C ARG A 94 45.03 6.45 -14.25
N ARG A 95 45.08 7.36 -13.28
CA ARG A 95 44.14 8.48 -13.21
C ARG A 95 44.36 9.46 -14.36
N ALA A 96 43.28 9.94 -14.97
CA ALA A 96 43.35 10.86 -16.11
C ALA A 96 44.07 12.17 -15.78
N THR A 97 43.89 12.69 -14.57
CA THR A 97 44.54 13.93 -14.11
C THR A 97 46.05 13.79 -13.93
N ASP A 98 46.54 12.56 -13.82
CA ASP A 98 47.96 12.26 -13.59
C ASP A 98 48.71 12.03 -14.92
N ILE A 99 47.98 12.03 -16.04
CA ILE A 99 48.50 11.85 -17.39
C ILE A 99 48.50 13.22 -18.11
N PRO A 100 49.58 13.59 -18.80
CA PRO A 100 49.61 14.79 -19.63
C PRO A 100 48.46 14.82 -20.65
N SER A 101 47.76 15.96 -20.73
CA SER A 101 46.53 16.09 -21.55
C SER A 101 46.70 15.80 -23.04
N HIS A 102 47.93 15.92 -23.57
CA HIS A 102 48.24 15.61 -24.97
C HIS A 102 48.36 14.11 -25.26
N LEU A 103 48.51 13.27 -24.22
CA LEU A 103 48.56 11.80 -24.30
C LEU A 103 47.20 11.14 -24.04
N LEU A 104 46.23 11.91 -23.54
CA LEU A 104 44.87 11.42 -23.33
C LEU A 104 44.14 11.32 -24.66
N ASP A 105 43.61 10.14 -24.96
CA ASP A 105 42.73 9.97 -26.10
C ASP A 105 41.45 10.79 -25.89
N LYS A 106 41.05 11.60 -26.88
CA LYS A 106 40.03 12.65 -26.73
C LYS A 106 38.64 12.12 -26.34
N ALA A 107 38.40 10.81 -26.47
CA ALA A 107 37.06 10.23 -26.42
C ALA A 107 36.49 10.03 -25.00
N ALA A 108 37.31 9.81 -23.96
CA ALA A 108 36.80 9.31 -22.68
C ALA A 108 36.78 10.31 -21.51
N TYR A 109 37.49 11.46 -21.59
CA TYR A 109 37.93 12.13 -20.34
C TYR A 109 37.47 13.57 -20.06
N HIS A 110 36.83 14.28 -20.99
CA HIS A 110 36.63 15.72 -20.76
C HIS A 110 35.27 16.14 -20.21
N TYR A 111 34.26 15.29 -20.24
CA TYR A 111 32.93 15.69 -19.78
C TYR A 111 32.13 14.45 -19.38
N THR A 112 32.09 14.10 -18.10
CA THR A 112 30.79 13.72 -17.52
C THR A 112 30.03 15.04 -17.42
N PRO A 113 29.27 15.46 -18.45
CA PRO A 113 28.79 16.83 -18.54
C PRO A 113 27.57 17.01 -17.64
N ARG A 114 27.64 18.05 -16.81
CA ARG A 114 26.51 18.67 -16.11
C ARG A 114 25.89 17.77 -15.05
N VAL A 115 25.44 18.39 -13.98
CA VAL A 115 24.64 17.69 -12.98
C VAL A 115 23.49 17.00 -13.69
N PHE A 116 23.34 15.70 -13.43
CA PHE A 116 22.35 14.87 -14.10
C PHE A 116 21.12 14.61 -13.21
N LEU A 117 21.05 15.30 -12.08
CA LEU A 117 19.87 15.28 -11.24
C LEU A 117 18.70 15.89 -12.00
N LYS A 118 17.52 15.30 -11.89
CA LYS A 118 16.27 15.96 -12.24
C LYS A 118 15.32 15.65 -11.10
N GLY A 119 14.88 16.68 -10.40
CA GLY A 119 13.99 16.53 -9.25
C GLY A 119 12.72 15.76 -9.61
N ALA A 120 12.17 15.09 -8.61
CA ALA A 120 10.94 14.32 -8.69
C ALA A 120 9.79 15.15 -9.30
N ASN A 121 9.65 16.43 -8.96
CA ASN A 121 8.60 17.32 -9.49
C ASN A 121 8.68 17.51 -11.02
N SER A 122 9.88 17.45 -11.59
CA SER A 122 10.05 17.59 -13.04
C SER A 122 9.77 16.29 -13.80
N ARG A 123 9.74 15.16 -13.08
CA ARG A 123 9.69 13.81 -13.65
C ARG A 123 8.32 13.20 -13.54
N PHE A 124 7.75 13.26 -12.35
CA PHE A 124 6.41 12.81 -12.06
C PHE A 124 5.46 13.97 -12.30
N ARG A 125 4.35 13.71 -12.94
CA ARG A 125 3.27 14.69 -13.13
C ARG A 125 2.15 14.32 -12.18
N SER A 126 1.41 15.32 -11.70
CA SER A 126 0.19 15.09 -10.93
C SER A 126 -0.75 14.10 -11.61
N PRO A 127 -1.32 13.15 -10.85
CA PRO A 127 -1.26 13.02 -9.38
C PRO A 127 -0.04 12.26 -8.81
N LEU A 128 0.81 11.66 -9.66
CA LEU A 128 1.93 10.80 -9.23
C LEU A 128 3.02 11.55 -8.44
N ASP A 129 3.25 12.84 -8.71
CA ASP A 129 4.22 13.65 -7.97
C ASP A 129 3.82 13.85 -6.50
N GLU A 130 2.53 14.02 -6.22
CA GLU A 130 1.97 14.09 -4.87
C GLU A 130 2.12 12.75 -4.14
N SER A 131 1.82 11.64 -4.83
CA SER A 131 1.99 10.29 -4.29
C SER A 131 3.43 9.98 -3.89
N VAL A 132 4.40 10.37 -4.72
CA VAL A 132 5.84 10.22 -4.43
C VAL A 132 6.30 11.22 -3.37
N GLY A 133 5.56 12.31 -3.14
CA GLY A 133 5.96 13.40 -2.24
C GLY A 133 7.07 14.26 -2.82
N ALA A 134 7.00 14.53 -4.13
CA ALA A 134 8.06 15.16 -4.91
C ALA A 134 8.62 16.45 -4.29
N LYS A 135 7.77 17.28 -3.65
CA LYS A 135 8.20 18.51 -2.96
C LYS A 135 9.14 18.24 -1.78
N ALA A 136 8.83 17.26 -0.94
CA ALA A 136 9.68 16.88 0.19
C ALA A 136 10.97 16.19 -0.33
N VAL A 137 10.83 15.29 -1.31
CA VAL A 137 11.96 14.59 -1.94
C VAL A 137 12.97 15.57 -2.56
N ASP A 138 12.46 16.60 -3.24
CA ASP A 138 13.27 17.66 -3.87
C ASP A 138 13.77 18.73 -2.89
N ALA A 139 13.36 18.67 -1.62
CA ALA A 139 13.61 19.71 -0.61
C ALA A 139 13.25 21.12 -1.11
N VAL A 140 12.07 21.29 -1.72
CA VAL A 140 11.62 22.58 -2.25
C VAL A 140 11.58 23.61 -1.12
N GLY A 141 12.28 24.74 -1.30
CA GLY A 141 12.44 25.77 -0.26
C GLY A 141 13.25 25.31 0.97
N GLY A 142 14.02 24.22 0.87
CA GLY A 142 14.80 23.65 1.97
C GLY A 142 13.99 22.87 3.00
N ALA A 143 12.70 22.59 2.74
CA ALA A 143 11.84 21.89 3.68
C ALA A 143 12.02 20.35 3.61
N SER A 144 12.16 19.71 4.77
CA SER A 144 12.18 18.24 4.91
C SER A 144 10.79 17.62 4.89
N GLU A 145 9.73 18.42 5.08
CA GLU A 145 8.36 17.95 5.16
C GLU A 145 7.45 18.77 4.25
N CYS A 146 6.53 18.07 3.59
CA CYS A 146 5.47 18.67 2.80
C CYS A 146 4.13 18.06 3.19
N SER A 147 3.19 18.91 3.59
CA SER A 147 1.78 18.54 3.70
C SER A 147 0.98 19.39 2.70
N PRO A 148 0.30 18.77 1.71
CA PRO A 148 -0.57 19.50 0.80
C PRO A 148 -1.70 20.18 1.58
N LYS A 149 -1.80 21.51 1.49
CA LYS A 149 -2.81 22.32 2.19
C LYS A 149 -4.27 21.98 1.84
N HIS A 150 -4.51 21.13 0.84
CA HIS A 150 -5.84 20.89 0.25
C HIS A 150 -6.27 19.42 0.15
N THR A 151 -5.55 18.46 0.74
CA THR A 151 -6.01 17.06 0.71
C THR A 151 -7.00 16.78 1.83
N ARG A 152 -8.24 16.38 1.49
CA ARG A 152 -9.24 15.86 2.44
C ARG A 152 -8.70 14.68 3.30
N HIS A 153 -7.65 14.01 2.84
CA HIS A 153 -7.08 12.81 3.44
C HIS A 153 -5.83 13.01 4.33
N LYS A 154 -5.53 14.26 4.75
CA LYS A 154 -4.43 14.60 5.68
C LYS A 154 -3.09 13.91 5.33
N THR A 155 -2.67 13.99 4.07
CA THR A 155 -1.39 13.40 3.64
C THR A 155 -0.21 14.31 4.02
N SER A 156 0.89 13.69 4.43
CA SER A 156 2.17 14.33 4.70
C SER A 156 3.29 13.41 4.25
N VAL A 157 4.31 14.01 3.65
CA VAL A 157 5.53 13.31 3.29
C VAL A 157 6.69 14.03 3.91
N ARG A 158 7.53 13.28 4.62
CA ARG A 158 8.79 13.76 5.17
C ARG A 158 9.93 12.97 4.52
N ALA A 159 10.89 13.70 3.96
CA ALA A 159 12.07 13.14 3.34
C ALA A 159 13.30 13.89 3.86
N ARG A 160 14.23 13.14 4.41
CA ARG A 160 15.49 13.66 4.94
C ARG A 160 16.60 12.64 4.77
N ARG A 161 17.83 13.11 4.78
CA ARG A 161 19.01 12.27 4.61
C ARG A 161 20.13 12.59 5.57
N LEU A 162 20.78 11.55 6.05
CA LEU A 162 21.98 11.60 6.86
C LEU A 162 23.16 11.21 5.96
N LEU A 163 24.11 12.13 5.80
CA LEU A 163 25.21 11.97 4.86
C LEU A 163 26.47 11.49 5.57
N PHE A 164 27.12 10.52 4.95
CA PHE A 164 28.45 10.04 5.31
C PHE A 164 29.49 10.46 4.26
N ARG A 165 29.03 10.72 3.03
CA ARG A 165 29.77 11.39 1.97
C ARG A 165 28.95 12.57 1.42
N PRO A 166 29.59 13.67 1.01
CA PRO A 166 28.88 14.81 0.45
C PRO A 166 28.12 14.43 -0.82
N ASP A 167 26.90 14.93 -0.93
CA ASP A 167 26.09 14.87 -2.14
C ASP A 167 25.79 16.25 -2.73
N ILE A 168 26.38 17.29 -2.16
CA ILE A 168 26.56 18.60 -2.76
C ILE A 168 28.07 18.82 -2.90
N THR A 169 28.56 18.84 -4.14
CA THR A 169 29.99 18.80 -4.47
C THR A 169 30.40 19.97 -5.36
N SER A 170 31.62 20.46 -5.16
CA SER A 170 32.22 21.55 -5.95
C SER A 170 32.27 21.22 -7.44
N GLU A 171 32.15 22.26 -8.28
CA GLU A 171 32.11 22.14 -9.74
C GLU A 171 32.75 23.35 -10.40
N ASN A 172 33.59 23.17 -11.43
CA ASN A 172 34.14 24.28 -12.23
C ASN A 172 34.73 25.45 -11.40
N ARG A 173 35.50 25.13 -10.35
CA ARG A 173 36.09 26.09 -9.40
C ARG A 173 35.06 26.89 -8.58
N LYS A 174 33.79 26.50 -8.59
CA LYS A 174 32.77 26.99 -7.66
C LYS A 174 32.66 26.02 -6.48
N THR A 175 32.61 26.58 -5.28
CA THR A 175 32.38 25.84 -4.04
C THR A 175 30.93 26.03 -3.59
N PRO A 176 30.25 24.96 -3.14
CA PRO A 176 28.96 25.11 -2.49
C PRO A 176 29.12 25.87 -1.16
N PRO A 177 28.02 26.40 -0.58
CA PRO A 177 28.06 26.93 0.78
C PRO A 177 28.49 25.86 1.78
N GLU A 178 29.14 26.30 2.86
CA GLU A 178 29.50 25.42 3.97
C GLU A 178 28.22 24.93 4.67
N ASP A 179 28.06 23.61 4.74
CA ASP A 179 27.01 22.94 5.49
C ASP A 179 27.65 21.82 6.30
N PRO A 180 27.61 21.86 7.66
CA PRO A 180 28.20 20.82 8.49
C PRO A 180 27.60 19.43 8.20
N ARG A 181 26.36 19.37 7.70
CA ARG A 181 25.70 18.10 7.32
C ARG A 181 26.29 17.46 6.06
N GLN A 182 27.08 18.20 5.28
CA GLN A 182 27.75 17.70 4.06
C GLN A 182 29.18 17.20 4.31
N GLN A 183 29.66 17.19 5.56
CA GLN A 183 31.01 16.71 5.88
C GLN A 183 31.13 15.19 5.77
N VAL A 184 32.32 14.71 5.41
CA VAL A 184 32.62 13.27 5.38
C VAL A 184 32.69 12.76 6.82
N ARG A 185 31.92 11.71 7.13
CA ARG A 185 31.91 11.11 8.46
C ARG A 185 32.86 9.92 8.53
N PRO A 186 33.66 9.78 9.61
CA PRO A 186 34.52 8.63 9.80
C PRO A 186 33.71 7.34 10.04
N GLY A 187 34.32 6.19 9.79
CA GLY A 187 33.73 4.87 10.12
C GLY A 187 32.71 4.32 9.12
N ALA A 188 32.47 5.04 8.02
CA ALA A 188 31.54 4.65 6.95
C ALA A 188 32.23 4.16 5.67
N GLU A 189 33.55 4.02 5.68
CA GLU A 189 34.34 3.45 4.58
C GLU A 189 35.15 2.26 5.09
N PHE A 190 35.13 1.18 4.32
CA PHE A 190 35.72 -0.11 4.65
C PHE A 190 36.56 -0.60 3.49
N VAL A 191 37.74 -1.13 3.81
CA VAL A 191 38.58 -1.80 2.81
C VAL A 191 38.15 -3.25 2.71
N LEU A 192 37.82 -3.68 1.49
CA LEU A 192 37.44 -5.05 1.19
C LEU A 192 38.70 -5.88 0.90
N VAL A 193 38.79 -7.06 1.52
CA VAL A 193 39.85 -8.01 1.16
C VAL A 193 39.40 -8.80 -0.05
N ASP A 194 39.64 -8.21 -1.23
CA ASP A 194 39.27 -8.76 -2.53
C ASP A 194 40.31 -9.78 -3.02
N ASP A 195 40.32 -10.93 -2.38
CA ASP A 195 41.14 -12.11 -2.70
C ASP A 195 40.23 -13.34 -2.74
N LEU A 196 40.28 -14.12 -3.84
CA LEU A 196 39.39 -15.25 -4.07
C LEU A 196 39.47 -16.32 -2.96
N GLU A 197 40.67 -16.60 -2.44
CA GLU A 197 40.86 -17.59 -1.37
C GLU A 197 40.29 -17.09 -0.05
N VAL A 198 40.39 -15.77 0.22
CA VAL A 198 39.82 -15.16 1.41
C VAL A 198 38.29 -15.10 1.32
N LEU A 199 37.74 -14.70 0.17
CA LEU A 199 36.30 -14.66 -0.10
C LEU A 199 35.68 -16.05 0.04
N ALA A 200 36.33 -17.08 -0.53
CA ALA A 200 35.90 -18.48 -0.39
C ALA A 200 35.95 -18.95 1.08
N ALA A 201 37.01 -18.59 1.82
CA ALA A 201 37.14 -18.93 3.24
C ALA A 201 36.05 -18.29 4.12
N VAL A 202 35.57 -17.09 3.76
CA VAL A 202 34.45 -16.43 4.45
C VAL A 202 33.14 -17.17 4.22
N GLY A 203 32.95 -17.82 3.06
CA GLY A 203 31.78 -18.66 2.77
C GLY A 203 31.73 -20.00 3.52
N GLY A 204 32.86 -20.48 4.06
CA GLY A 204 33.01 -21.78 4.73
C GLY A 204 33.13 -21.75 6.26
N SER A 205 33.50 -22.91 6.83
CA SER A 205 33.79 -23.09 8.27
C SER A 205 34.98 -22.22 8.72
N THR A 206 34.82 -21.57 9.87
CA THR A 206 35.55 -20.40 10.40
C THR A 206 37.03 -20.58 10.76
N ARG A 207 37.73 -21.65 10.36
CA ARG A 207 39.07 -21.92 10.88
C ARG A 207 40.19 -21.36 10.00
N ASN A 208 40.72 -20.23 10.46
CA ASN A 208 41.98 -19.55 10.12
C ASN A 208 41.98 -18.53 8.98
N LEU A 209 41.21 -17.44 9.13
CA LEU A 209 41.49 -16.19 8.40
C LEU A 209 42.86 -15.58 8.79
N GLU A 210 43.39 -15.93 9.97
CA GLU A 210 44.71 -15.53 10.44
C GLU A 210 45.85 -15.97 9.50
N ARG A 211 45.66 -17.06 8.75
CA ARG A 211 46.68 -17.55 7.80
C ARG A 211 46.97 -16.58 6.65
N PHE A 212 46.06 -15.62 6.42
CA PHE A 212 46.19 -14.62 5.37
C PHE A 212 46.86 -13.33 5.89
N GLN A 213 47.10 -13.20 7.20
CA GLN A 213 47.78 -12.04 7.76
C GLN A 213 49.21 -11.92 7.19
N GLY A 214 49.60 -10.70 6.85
CA GLY A 214 50.90 -10.40 6.23
C GLY A 214 50.95 -10.63 4.72
N ARG A 215 49.96 -11.28 4.09
CA ARG A 215 49.87 -11.40 2.63
C ARG A 215 49.62 -10.04 2.00
N GLU A 216 50.13 -9.84 0.79
CA GLU A 216 49.84 -8.65 -0.01
C GLU A 216 48.39 -8.65 -0.45
N LEU A 217 47.77 -7.47 -0.46
CA LEU A 217 46.42 -7.30 -0.95
C LEU A 217 46.43 -7.38 -2.48
N HIS A 218 45.65 -8.32 -3.03
CA HIS A 218 45.51 -8.46 -4.48
C HIS A 218 44.95 -7.18 -5.13
N ASN A 219 43.99 -6.53 -4.47
CA ASN A 219 43.41 -5.27 -4.91
C ASN A 219 43.31 -4.28 -3.74
N PRO A 220 44.30 -3.38 -3.60
CA PRO A 220 44.35 -2.42 -2.48
C PRO A 220 43.33 -1.29 -2.61
N HIS A 221 42.65 -1.17 -3.76
CA HIS A 221 41.69 -0.10 -4.03
C HIS A 221 40.23 -0.54 -3.80
N ALA A 222 39.98 -1.84 -3.58
CA ALA A 222 38.65 -2.38 -3.32
C ALA A 222 38.07 -1.81 -2.02
N ARG A 223 36.96 -1.10 -2.14
CA ARG A 223 36.35 -0.39 -1.01
C ARG A 223 34.84 -0.47 -1.04
N ILE A 224 34.25 -0.46 0.15
CA ILE A 224 32.82 -0.38 0.39
C ILE A 224 32.58 0.84 1.27
N SER A 225 31.59 1.65 0.94
CA SER A 225 31.22 2.81 1.74
C SER A 225 29.72 2.97 1.88
N LEU A 226 29.29 3.46 3.03
CA LEU A 226 27.97 4.04 3.21
C LEU A 226 28.06 5.50 2.76
N ALA A 227 27.33 5.87 1.71
CA ALA A 227 27.28 7.24 1.23
C ALA A 227 26.24 8.07 2.00
N CYS A 228 25.06 7.47 2.24
CA CYS A 228 23.89 8.17 2.74
C CYS A 228 22.90 7.17 3.37
N VAL A 229 22.15 7.63 4.38
CA VAL A 229 20.94 6.97 4.88
C VAL A 229 19.78 7.94 4.76
N GLU A 230 18.75 7.58 4.01
CA GLU A 230 17.52 8.37 3.92
C GLU A 230 16.49 7.88 4.94
N HIS A 231 15.73 8.80 5.53
CA HIS A 231 14.50 8.49 6.26
C HIS A 231 13.32 9.11 5.51
N LEU A 232 12.41 8.23 5.06
CA LEU A 232 11.26 8.60 4.25
C LEU A 232 9.99 8.14 4.97
N GLN A 233 9.19 9.11 5.40
CA GLN A 233 7.95 8.89 6.12
C GLN A 233 6.80 9.39 5.26
N TYR A 234 5.83 8.50 5.05
CA TYR A 234 4.64 8.76 4.24
C TYR A 234 3.41 8.50 5.08
N THR A 235 2.58 9.53 5.27
CA THR A 235 1.21 9.35 5.74
C THR A 235 0.28 9.31 4.52
N GLY A 236 -0.37 8.15 4.35
CA GLY A 236 -1.31 7.90 3.28
C GLY A 236 -2.75 8.14 3.71
N PRO A 237 -3.71 7.97 2.78
CA PRO A 237 -5.12 8.01 3.10
C PRO A 237 -5.42 6.97 4.20
N GLY A 238 -6.10 7.39 5.26
CA GLY A 238 -6.43 6.54 6.39
C GLY A 238 -7.19 5.28 5.93
N LEU A 239 -6.90 4.15 6.57
CA LEU A 239 -7.65 2.91 6.44
C LEU A 239 -8.49 2.74 7.70
N ARG A 240 -9.81 2.57 7.55
CA ARG A 240 -10.70 2.35 8.71
C ARG A 240 -10.47 0.97 9.29
N ARG A 241 -10.30 0.86 10.61
CA ARG A 241 -10.33 -0.45 11.26
C ARG A 241 -11.77 -0.95 11.34
N ILE A 242 -12.05 -2.07 10.68
CA ILE A 242 -13.33 -2.75 10.80
C ILE A 242 -13.37 -3.42 12.19
N GLY A 243 -14.36 -3.04 13.03
CA GLY A 243 -14.63 -3.69 14.31
C GLY A 243 -14.54 -2.84 15.58
N THR A 244 -14.20 -1.54 15.50
CA THR A 244 -14.15 -0.63 16.67
C THR A 244 -15.32 0.34 16.78
N GLU A 245 -16.43 0.10 16.07
CA GLU A 245 -17.69 0.83 16.27
C GLU A 245 -18.36 0.35 17.57
N SER A 246 -17.86 0.80 18.72
CA SER A 246 -18.62 0.78 19.96
C SER A 246 -19.68 1.88 19.90
N THR A 247 -20.91 1.49 19.58
CA THR A 247 -22.22 1.95 20.11
C THR A 247 -22.52 3.40 20.48
N GLU A 248 -21.72 4.41 20.13
CA GLU A 248 -22.10 5.80 20.41
C GLU A 248 -21.94 6.69 19.16
N ASP A 249 -23.09 7.11 18.63
CA ASP A 249 -23.25 8.18 17.64
C ASP A 249 -22.86 9.54 18.27
N THR A 250 -21.60 9.70 18.69
CA THR A 250 -21.03 11.00 19.06
C THR A 250 -20.07 11.46 17.96
N GLU A 251 -20.15 12.73 17.59
CA GLU A 251 -19.30 13.39 16.58
C GLU A 251 -17.79 13.25 16.87
N ASP A 252 -17.41 12.84 18.08
CA ASP A 252 -16.03 12.54 18.49
C ASP A 252 -15.50 11.17 17.98
N ALA A 253 -16.38 10.25 17.54
CA ALA A 253 -15.99 8.94 16.98
C ALA A 253 -15.39 9.04 15.55
N GLU A 254 -15.69 10.10 14.80
CA GLU A 254 -15.09 10.35 13.47
C GLU A 254 -13.60 10.71 13.56
N ASN A 255 -13.14 11.21 14.70
CA ASN A 255 -11.72 11.49 14.95
C ASN A 255 -10.96 10.28 15.53
N ALA A 256 -11.64 9.35 16.23
CA ALA A 256 -11.01 8.19 16.87
C ALA A 256 -10.82 6.96 15.92
N THR A 257 -11.53 6.92 14.79
CA THR A 257 -11.55 5.75 13.87
C THR A 257 -10.57 5.85 12.69
N ASN A 258 -9.98 7.02 12.44
CA ASN A 258 -8.98 7.22 11.39
C ASN A 258 -7.57 6.94 11.89
N THR A 259 -7.15 5.67 11.89
CA THR A 259 -5.72 5.37 12.03
C THR A 259 -4.97 5.86 10.79
N THR A 260 -4.03 6.78 10.96
CA THR A 260 -3.16 7.27 9.89
C THR A 260 -2.37 6.11 9.30
N PHE A 261 -2.49 5.88 7.98
CA PHE A 261 -1.72 4.86 7.28
C PHE A 261 -0.28 5.35 7.10
N GLN A 262 0.57 5.04 8.07
CA GLN A 262 1.97 5.47 8.06
C GLN A 262 2.90 4.39 7.49
N ASN A 263 3.84 4.85 6.65
CA ASN A 263 4.90 4.04 6.08
C ASN A 263 6.23 4.74 6.24
N ASP A 264 7.12 4.11 7.00
CA ASP A 264 8.46 4.61 7.24
C ASP A 264 9.45 3.69 6.56
N PHE A 265 10.41 4.30 5.88
CA PHE A 265 11.48 3.59 5.18
C PHE A 265 12.83 4.20 5.55
N LEU A 266 13.81 3.31 5.76
CA LEU A 266 15.22 3.67 5.72
C LEU A 266 15.81 3.24 4.38
N VAL A 267 16.53 4.13 3.70
CA VAL A 267 17.24 3.80 2.45
C VAL A 267 18.73 3.93 2.66
N PHE A 268 19.44 2.81 2.68
CA PHE A 268 20.90 2.78 2.79
C PHE A 268 21.52 2.83 1.40
N HIS A 269 22.27 3.89 1.10
CA HIS A 269 23.05 4.02 -0.12
C HIS A 269 24.46 3.51 0.11
N VAL A 270 24.72 2.28 -0.33
CA VAL A 270 26.01 1.61 -0.22
C VAL A 270 26.71 1.64 -1.57
N VAL A 271 28.01 1.94 -1.57
CA VAL A 271 28.82 2.00 -2.78
C VAL A 271 30.00 1.05 -2.65
N ALA A 272 30.10 0.10 -3.57
CA ALA A 272 31.30 -0.69 -3.79
C ALA A 272 32.08 -0.08 -4.96
N GLU A 273 33.39 0.08 -4.80
CA GLU A 273 34.27 0.61 -5.84
C GLU A 273 35.45 -0.33 -6.04
N HIS A 274 35.89 -0.47 -7.31
CA HIS A 274 37.08 -1.23 -7.69
C HIS A 274 37.06 -2.67 -7.17
N CYS A 275 36.01 -3.44 -7.46
CA CYS A 275 35.88 -4.81 -6.95
C CYS A 275 35.91 -5.84 -8.08
N SER A 276 36.44 -7.03 -7.78
CA SER A 276 36.26 -8.21 -8.61
C SER A 276 34.79 -8.65 -8.65
N SER A 277 34.46 -9.49 -9.63
CA SER A 277 33.16 -10.14 -9.74
C SER A 277 32.79 -10.95 -8.49
N ALA A 278 33.73 -11.73 -7.95
CA ALA A 278 33.52 -12.50 -6.73
C ALA A 278 33.25 -11.60 -5.51
N ALA A 279 33.96 -10.48 -5.40
CA ALA A 279 33.71 -9.48 -4.37
C ALA A 279 32.32 -8.86 -4.51
N LEU A 280 31.92 -8.44 -5.71
CA LEU A 280 30.59 -7.85 -5.94
C LEU A 280 29.47 -8.83 -5.58
N GLU A 281 29.63 -10.11 -5.93
CA GLU A 281 28.72 -11.18 -5.56
C GLU A 281 28.60 -11.34 -4.03
N ALA A 282 29.72 -11.36 -3.31
CA ALA A 282 29.73 -11.46 -1.85
C ALA A 282 29.08 -10.24 -1.18
N ILE A 283 29.31 -9.03 -1.70
CA ILE A 283 28.69 -7.78 -1.22
C ILE A 283 27.18 -7.84 -1.40
N SER A 284 26.72 -8.17 -2.61
CA SER A 284 25.29 -8.26 -2.94
C SER A 284 24.56 -9.23 -2.00
N LYS A 285 25.14 -10.42 -1.77
CA LYS A 285 24.61 -11.42 -0.84
C LYS A 285 24.58 -10.93 0.62
N SER A 286 25.65 -10.25 1.06
CA SER A 286 25.79 -9.69 2.42
C SER A 286 24.82 -8.54 2.71
N LEU A 287 24.46 -7.79 1.65
CA LEU A 287 23.43 -6.75 1.68
C LEU A 287 21.99 -7.28 1.55
N PHE A 288 21.80 -8.58 1.33
CA PHE A 288 20.48 -9.20 1.24
C PHE A 288 20.08 -9.98 2.49
N ARG A 289 20.93 -10.89 2.97
CA ARG A 289 20.60 -11.78 4.11
C ARG A 289 21.64 -11.68 5.21
N ASN A 290 21.18 -11.73 6.46
CA ASN A 290 22.03 -11.62 7.65
C ASN A 290 22.91 -12.86 7.91
N ARG A 291 22.92 -13.87 7.04
CA ARG A 291 23.86 -15.01 7.11
C ARG A 291 25.13 -14.79 6.28
N ASN A 292 25.04 -13.96 5.25
CA ASN A 292 26.13 -13.71 4.33
C ASN A 292 27.11 -12.69 4.95
N ARG A 293 28.39 -12.84 4.65
CA ARG A 293 29.46 -12.05 5.26
C ARG A 293 30.51 -11.70 4.21
N VAL A 294 31.26 -10.64 4.46
CA VAL A 294 32.40 -10.21 3.64
C VAL A 294 33.65 -10.02 4.50
N PRO A 295 34.85 -10.27 3.96
CA PRO A 295 36.11 -10.00 4.65
C PRO A 295 36.48 -8.51 4.56
N LEU A 296 36.50 -7.81 5.69
CA LEU A 296 36.89 -6.41 5.78
C LEU A 296 38.13 -6.23 6.65
N LEU A 297 38.90 -5.18 6.38
CA LEU A 297 39.90 -4.71 7.34
C LEU A 297 39.22 -3.91 8.47
N PRO A 298 39.70 -4.03 9.73
CA PRO A 298 39.05 -3.42 10.91
C PRO A 298 39.11 -1.90 10.92
N GLU A 299 40.14 -1.31 10.33
CA GLU A 299 40.33 0.12 10.23
C GLU A 299 40.55 0.51 8.78
N HIS A 300 39.97 1.65 8.39
CA HIS A 300 40.25 2.21 7.09
C HIS A 300 41.68 2.78 7.09
N THR A 301 42.58 2.12 6.37
CA THR A 301 43.88 2.66 6.02
C THR A 301 43.85 3.06 4.54
N PRO A 302 44.19 4.31 4.18
CA PRO A 302 44.29 4.70 2.78
C PRO A 302 45.37 3.88 2.06
N ASN A 303 45.00 3.24 0.95
CA ASN A 303 45.88 2.40 0.13
C ASN A 303 46.67 1.35 0.94
N PRO A 304 45.99 0.42 1.62
CA PRO A 304 46.66 -0.63 2.37
C PRO A 304 47.37 -1.58 1.38
N THR A 305 48.59 -1.98 1.69
CA THR A 305 49.37 -2.89 0.85
C THR A 305 49.29 -4.35 1.30
N ARG A 306 48.96 -4.59 2.57
CA ARG A 306 48.95 -5.91 3.19
C ARG A 306 47.73 -6.14 4.07
N ILE A 307 47.37 -7.41 4.21
CA ILE A 307 46.33 -7.87 5.11
C ILE A 307 46.88 -7.80 6.55
N THR A 308 46.35 -6.87 7.35
CA THR A 308 46.69 -6.75 8.78
C THR A 308 45.88 -7.74 9.60
N VAL A 309 44.56 -7.58 9.58
CA VAL A 309 43.58 -8.45 10.25
C VAL A 309 42.34 -8.48 9.38
N VAL A 310 41.76 -9.67 9.17
CA VAL A 310 40.50 -9.83 8.43
C VAL A 310 39.35 -10.04 9.41
N ARG A 311 38.34 -9.18 9.35
CA ARG A 311 37.07 -9.35 10.05
C ARG A 311 36.00 -9.87 9.09
N LYS A 312 35.24 -10.86 9.53
CA LYS A 312 34.10 -11.41 8.79
C LYS A 312 32.84 -10.66 9.21
N GLU A 313 32.40 -9.71 8.39
CA GLU A 313 31.33 -8.77 8.75
C GLU A 313 30.06 -8.98 7.93
N ASN A 314 28.89 -8.76 8.55
CA ASN A 314 27.63 -8.65 7.82
C ASN A 314 27.42 -7.20 7.46
N LEU A 315 27.31 -6.88 6.16
CA LEU A 315 27.22 -5.50 5.73
C LEU A 315 25.95 -4.83 6.25
N LEU A 316 24.78 -5.47 6.15
CA LEU A 316 23.54 -4.88 6.68
C LEU A 316 23.67 -4.50 8.16
N SER A 317 24.08 -5.46 9.00
CA SER A 317 24.18 -5.25 10.44
C SER A 317 25.26 -4.23 10.81
N LEU A 318 26.41 -4.27 10.13
CA LEU A 318 27.48 -3.29 10.31
C LEU A 318 27.01 -1.87 9.96
N LEU A 319 26.30 -1.71 8.84
CA LEU A 319 25.80 -0.43 8.39
C LEU A 319 24.70 0.13 9.30
N LEU A 320 23.80 -0.73 9.79
CA LEU A 320 22.80 -0.33 10.79
C LEU A 320 23.45 0.08 12.12
N ALA A 321 24.53 -0.60 12.53
CA ALA A 321 25.30 -0.18 13.70
C ALA A 321 25.94 1.19 13.49
N ARG A 322 26.57 1.46 12.34
CA ARG A 322 27.14 2.78 12.01
C ARG A 322 26.09 3.88 11.96
N PHE A 323 24.92 3.58 11.39
CA PHE A 323 23.78 4.48 11.43
C PHE A 323 23.38 4.77 12.89
N GLY A 324 23.17 3.73 13.70
CA GLY A 324 22.83 3.86 15.12
C GLY A 324 23.83 4.68 15.91
N GLU A 325 25.13 4.41 15.79
CA GLU A 325 26.19 5.19 16.43
C GLU A 325 26.10 6.69 16.12
N THR A 326 25.62 7.05 14.93
CA THR A 326 25.51 8.45 14.49
C THR A 326 24.30 9.15 15.10
N ILE A 327 23.18 8.45 15.30
CA ILE A 327 21.91 9.06 15.73
C ILE A 327 21.56 8.82 17.21
N GLY A 328 22.49 8.28 18.01
CA GLY A 328 22.24 8.00 19.44
C GLY A 328 21.70 6.60 19.75
N ASN A 329 22.06 5.61 18.93
CA ASN A 329 21.62 4.21 18.88
C ASN A 329 20.19 3.99 18.34
N THR A 330 19.99 2.83 17.70
CA THR A 330 18.66 2.34 17.32
C THR A 330 18.27 1.14 18.14
N SER A 331 16.97 0.97 18.38
CA SER A 331 16.39 -0.27 18.92
C SER A 331 16.11 -1.30 17.81
N LEU A 332 16.76 -1.17 16.65
CA LEU A 332 16.53 -2.00 15.47
C LEU A 332 17.65 -3.02 15.28
N ALA A 333 17.29 -4.19 14.76
CA ALA A 333 18.24 -5.23 14.35
C ALA A 333 17.72 -5.94 13.09
N PHE A 334 18.58 -6.69 12.41
CA PHE A 334 18.16 -7.55 11.30
C PHE A 334 17.75 -8.94 11.78
N GLY A 335 16.62 -9.42 11.29
CA GLY A 335 16.25 -10.83 11.36
C GLY A 335 17.08 -11.69 10.40
N ASN A 336 17.00 -13.01 10.54
CA ASN A 336 17.69 -13.95 9.64
C ASN A 336 17.27 -13.78 8.18
N GLY A 337 16.01 -13.39 7.95
CA GLY A 337 15.44 -13.10 6.64
C GLY A 337 15.91 -11.77 6.02
N GLY A 338 16.68 -10.93 6.73
CA GLY A 338 17.12 -9.62 6.21
C GLY A 338 16.15 -8.47 6.44
N GLY A 339 14.94 -8.73 6.94
CA GLY A 339 14.02 -7.69 7.40
C GLY A 339 14.40 -7.08 8.76
N LEU A 340 14.00 -5.83 9.01
CA LEU A 340 14.21 -5.16 10.30
C LEU A 340 13.22 -5.68 11.35
N ARG A 341 13.69 -5.80 12.59
CA ARG A 341 12.95 -6.19 13.79
C ARG A 341 13.40 -5.35 14.98
N TRP A 342 12.64 -5.34 16.06
CA TRP A 342 13.12 -4.78 17.33
C TRP A 342 14.27 -5.61 17.89
N ALA A 343 15.35 -4.96 18.29
CA ALA A 343 16.56 -5.60 18.81
C ALA A 343 16.30 -6.39 20.10
N GLN A 344 15.31 -5.96 20.90
CA GLN A 344 14.90 -6.63 22.12
C GLN A 344 14.13 -7.95 21.86
N GLU A 345 13.55 -8.11 20.67
CA GLU A 345 12.69 -9.25 20.33
C GLU A 345 13.44 -10.22 19.42
N LYS A 346 14.02 -11.27 20.00
CA LYS A 346 14.85 -12.23 19.25
C LYS A 346 14.09 -12.94 18.11
N ASP A 347 12.79 -13.17 18.31
CA ASP A 347 11.90 -13.85 17.36
C ASP A 347 10.66 -13.00 17.03
N GLY A 348 10.78 -11.67 17.18
CA GLY A 348 9.71 -10.72 16.89
C GLY A 348 9.37 -10.62 15.39
N PRO A 349 8.21 -10.04 15.05
CA PRO A 349 7.83 -9.80 13.66
C PRO A 349 8.87 -8.91 12.97
N THR A 350 8.98 -9.04 11.65
CA THR A 350 9.79 -8.12 10.84
C THR A 350 8.90 -7.06 10.19
N ALA A 351 9.45 -5.85 9.97
CA ALA A 351 8.74 -4.75 9.33
C ALA A 351 8.47 -4.99 7.82
N GLY A 352 9.12 -5.99 7.24
CA GLY A 352 9.02 -6.37 5.83
C GLY A 352 10.37 -6.80 5.26
N ASN A 353 10.36 -7.36 4.05
CA ASN A 353 11.57 -7.75 3.35
C ASN A 353 12.24 -6.52 2.69
N PRO A 354 13.59 -6.49 2.64
CA PRO A 354 14.33 -5.42 1.99
C PRO A 354 14.18 -5.48 0.48
N TYR A 355 13.86 -4.36 -0.16
CA TYR A 355 13.96 -4.22 -1.61
C TYR A 355 15.23 -3.46 -1.96
N THR A 356 15.92 -3.77 -3.06
CA THR A 356 17.15 -3.04 -3.41
C THR A 356 17.16 -2.66 -4.87
N THR A 357 17.51 -1.40 -5.13
CA THR A 357 17.82 -0.95 -6.49
C THR A 357 19.33 -0.84 -6.64
N ILE A 358 19.88 -1.45 -7.69
CA ILE A 358 21.32 -1.61 -7.88
C ILE A 358 21.72 -1.06 -9.24
N THR A 359 22.80 -0.29 -9.28
CA THR A 359 23.52 0.00 -10.53
C THR A 359 24.87 -0.66 -10.44
N ALA A 360 25.29 -1.38 -11.48
CA ALA A 360 26.66 -1.87 -11.59
C ALA A 360 27.29 -1.42 -12.91
N ILE A 361 28.52 -0.96 -12.82
CA ILE A 361 29.28 -0.39 -13.92
C ILE A 361 30.63 -1.11 -13.99
N PRO A 362 30.92 -1.79 -15.10
CA PRO A 362 32.18 -2.49 -15.25
C PRO A 362 33.33 -1.52 -15.50
N ALA A 363 34.54 -1.91 -15.09
CA ALA A 363 35.76 -1.20 -15.44
C ALA A 363 36.38 -1.75 -16.74
N ARG A 364 36.02 -2.98 -17.14
CA ARG A 364 36.51 -3.68 -18.34
C ARG A 364 35.37 -4.40 -19.09
N GLU A 365 35.57 -4.71 -20.37
CA GLU A 365 34.54 -5.38 -21.20
C GLU A 365 34.39 -6.88 -20.88
N GLY A 366 35.49 -7.55 -20.51
CA GLY A 366 35.49 -8.97 -20.18
C GLY A 366 35.15 -9.20 -18.71
N LEU A 367 33.90 -9.57 -18.44
CA LEU A 367 33.43 -9.94 -17.10
C LEU A 367 33.32 -11.45 -16.97
N GLU A 368 33.66 -11.97 -15.79
CA GLU A 368 33.35 -13.34 -15.42
C GLU A 368 31.86 -13.48 -15.08
N LEU A 369 31.27 -14.66 -15.29
CA LEU A 369 29.89 -14.92 -14.88
C LEU A 369 29.78 -14.97 -13.35
N PRO A 370 28.60 -14.66 -12.76
CA PRO A 370 28.35 -14.93 -11.34
C PRO A 370 28.63 -16.41 -11.03
N GLN A 371 29.27 -16.71 -9.89
CA GLN A 371 29.73 -18.06 -9.55
C GLN A 371 28.61 -19.09 -9.62
N ARG A 372 27.40 -18.71 -9.22
CA ARG A 372 26.21 -19.58 -9.28
C ARG A 372 25.78 -19.97 -10.70
N MET A 373 26.11 -19.15 -11.69
CA MET A 373 25.80 -19.40 -13.10
C MET A 373 26.98 -20.02 -13.86
N GLN A 374 28.13 -20.20 -13.20
CA GLN A 374 29.26 -20.95 -13.75
C GLN A 374 28.99 -22.46 -13.60
N GLN A 375 28.42 -23.09 -14.61
CA GLN A 375 28.23 -24.55 -14.61
C GLN A 375 29.49 -25.25 -15.15
N PRO A 376 30.03 -26.27 -14.47
CA PRO A 376 31.15 -27.04 -14.99
C PRO A 376 30.75 -27.80 -16.27
N GLY A 377 31.31 -27.40 -17.42
CA GLY A 377 31.12 -28.09 -18.70
C GLY A 377 30.04 -27.51 -19.62
N GLU A 378 29.20 -26.59 -19.14
CA GLU A 378 28.26 -25.81 -19.96
C GLU A 378 28.74 -24.36 -20.05
N GLN A 379 29.26 -23.98 -21.21
CA GLN A 379 29.62 -22.58 -21.52
C GLN A 379 28.51 -21.86 -22.29
N ASP A 380 27.44 -22.57 -22.65
CA ASP A 380 26.36 -21.99 -23.44
C ASP A 380 25.37 -21.26 -22.53
N LEU A 381 25.40 -19.93 -22.57
CA LEU A 381 24.42 -19.07 -21.90
C LEU A 381 23.08 -19.03 -22.66
N GLY A 382 22.96 -19.75 -23.79
CA GLY A 382 21.83 -19.69 -24.67
C GLY A 382 21.57 -18.25 -25.11
N PRO A 383 20.37 -17.68 -24.86
CA PRO A 383 20.06 -16.29 -25.22
C PRO A 383 20.62 -15.24 -24.24
N TRP A 384 21.17 -15.65 -23.09
CA TRP A 384 21.62 -14.72 -22.06
C TRP A 384 22.99 -14.13 -22.40
N THR A 385 23.18 -12.84 -22.13
CA THR A 385 24.52 -12.24 -22.08
C THR A 385 25.08 -12.30 -20.66
N VAL A 386 26.41 -12.18 -20.51
CA VAL A 386 27.07 -12.05 -19.20
C VAL A 386 26.47 -10.88 -18.38
N HIS A 387 26.04 -9.81 -19.04
CA HIS A 387 25.41 -8.67 -18.39
C HIS A 387 23.97 -8.95 -17.94
N ASP A 388 23.21 -9.76 -18.70
CA ASP A 388 21.89 -10.24 -18.27
C ASP A 388 22.04 -11.17 -17.05
N ALA A 389 23.05 -12.05 -17.06
CA ALA A 389 23.38 -12.92 -15.93
C ALA A 389 23.70 -12.09 -14.66
N TRP A 390 24.54 -11.06 -14.77
CA TRP A 390 24.82 -10.14 -13.66
C TRP A 390 23.60 -9.33 -13.23
N ALA A 391 22.80 -8.80 -14.16
CA ALA A 391 21.62 -8.03 -13.82
C ALA A 391 20.59 -8.90 -13.09
N TRP A 392 20.31 -10.11 -13.59
CA TRP A 392 19.46 -11.06 -12.90
C TRP A 392 20.01 -11.42 -11.52
N PHE A 393 21.30 -11.76 -11.42
CA PHE A 393 21.92 -12.13 -10.15
C PHE A 393 21.84 -11.00 -9.12
N LEU A 394 22.07 -9.75 -9.54
CA LEU A 394 21.97 -8.59 -8.67
C LEU A 394 20.52 -8.28 -8.30
N ALA A 395 19.54 -8.49 -9.18
CA ALA A 395 18.13 -8.28 -8.88
C ALA A 395 17.59 -9.29 -7.86
N THR A 396 17.89 -10.58 -8.06
CA THR A 396 17.47 -11.69 -7.18
C THR A 396 18.31 -11.79 -5.91
N ARG A 397 19.58 -11.35 -5.98
CA ARG A 397 20.61 -11.47 -4.93
C ARG A 397 20.78 -12.91 -4.45
N ALA A 398 20.66 -13.84 -5.40
CA ALA A 398 20.52 -15.24 -5.11
C ALA A 398 21.73 -15.80 -4.36
N ASP A 399 21.51 -16.44 -3.21
CA ASP A 399 22.56 -17.08 -2.41
C ASP A 399 22.41 -18.60 -2.39
N LEU A 400 23.40 -19.30 -1.82
CA LEU A 400 23.49 -20.78 -1.87
C LEU A 400 22.27 -21.52 -1.29
N PHE A 401 21.38 -20.83 -0.56
CA PHE A 401 20.20 -21.43 0.07
C PHE A 401 18.89 -21.15 -0.67
N GLN A 402 18.92 -20.38 -1.76
CA GLN A 402 17.78 -20.34 -2.69
C GLN A 402 17.84 -21.57 -3.59
N PRO A 403 16.83 -22.45 -3.59
CA PRO A 403 16.89 -23.74 -4.30
C PRO A 403 16.74 -23.61 -5.82
N GLU A 404 16.14 -22.54 -6.32
CA GLU A 404 15.84 -22.36 -7.74
C GLU A 404 17.03 -21.74 -8.48
N LEU A 405 17.70 -22.52 -9.32
CA LEU A 405 18.51 -21.96 -10.40
C LEU A 405 17.55 -21.59 -11.53
N THR A 406 17.56 -20.32 -11.93
CA THR A 406 16.83 -19.92 -13.12
C THR A 406 17.38 -20.69 -14.32
N ALA A 407 16.49 -21.31 -15.08
CA ALA A 407 16.86 -21.92 -16.35
C ALA A 407 17.45 -20.81 -17.24
N LEU A 408 18.61 -21.04 -17.84
CA LEU A 408 19.24 -20.08 -18.75
C LEU A 408 18.57 -20.10 -20.14
N ASP A 409 17.24 -20.05 -20.14
CA ASP A 409 16.39 -20.11 -21.33
C ASP A 409 15.74 -18.76 -21.65
N GLN A 410 15.08 -18.69 -22.81
CA GLN A 410 14.42 -17.47 -23.28
C GLN A 410 13.23 -17.07 -22.38
N HIS A 411 12.50 -18.04 -21.85
CA HIS A 411 11.33 -17.79 -21.00
C HIS A 411 11.72 -17.08 -19.71
N SER A 412 12.76 -17.56 -19.05
CA SER A 412 13.31 -16.97 -17.84
C SER A 412 13.95 -15.60 -18.06
N LEU A 413 14.58 -15.42 -19.22
CA LEU A 413 15.11 -14.14 -19.63
C LEU A 413 13.98 -13.11 -19.77
N ASP A 414 12.91 -13.45 -20.48
CA ASP A 414 11.77 -12.55 -20.71
C ASP A 414 10.94 -12.31 -19.45
N ALA A 415 10.92 -13.26 -18.50
CA ALA A 415 10.24 -13.09 -17.21
C ALA A 415 10.94 -12.11 -16.27
N SER A 416 12.27 -11.94 -16.38
CA SER A 416 13.06 -11.11 -15.45
C SER A 416 13.56 -9.81 -16.08
N ARG A 417 13.77 -9.78 -17.40
CA ARG A 417 14.32 -8.64 -18.11
C ARG A 417 13.23 -7.62 -18.40
N VAL A 418 13.38 -6.44 -17.82
CA VAL A 418 12.48 -5.31 -18.07
C VAL A 418 12.61 -4.86 -19.53
N GLN A 419 13.83 -4.49 -19.93
CA GLN A 419 14.14 -4.02 -21.29
C GLN A 419 15.66 -3.81 -21.44
N LEU A 420 16.14 -3.85 -22.69
CA LEU A 420 17.49 -3.43 -23.08
C LEU A 420 17.47 -1.95 -23.51
N PHE A 421 18.32 -1.12 -22.89
CA PHE A 421 18.40 0.31 -23.15
C PHE A 421 19.80 0.73 -23.60
N ARG A 422 20.06 0.58 -24.91
CA ARG A 422 21.40 0.81 -25.51
C ARG A 422 22.46 -0.04 -24.77
N ASP A 423 23.28 0.61 -23.94
CA ASP A 423 24.38 -0.01 -23.17
C ASP A 423 23.96 -0.45 -21.78
N TRP A 424 22.66 -0.50 -21.48
CA TRP A 424 22.16 -0.92 -20.17
C TRP A 424 21.20 -2.09 -20.30
N THR A 425 21.37 -3.04 -19.40
CA THR A 425 20.48 -4.17 -19.17
C THR A 425 19.78 -3.97 -17.83
N VAL A 426 18.46 -4.12 -17.82
CA VAL A 426 17.63 -3.90 -16.63
C VAL A 426 16.82 -5.16 -16.33
N HIS A 427 16.99 -5.69 -15.12
CA HIS A 427 16.20 -6.81 -14.61
C HIS A 427 15.51 -6.42 -13.32
N SER A 428 14.29 -6.93 -13.13
CA SER A 428 13.52 -6.76 -11.89
C SER A 428 13.06 -8.11 -11.38
N ASP A 429 13.05 -8.22 -10.07
CA ASP A 429 12.63 -9.40 -9.32
C ASP A 429 11.81 -8.96 -8.09
N GLU A 430 11.18 -9.89 -7.38
CA GLU A 430 10.52 -9.65 -6.09
C GLU A 430 11.45 -8.98 -5.07
N ASN A 431 12.75 -9.26 -5.14
CA ASN A 431 13.76 -8.80 -4.17
C ASN A 431 14.44 -7.50 -4.58
N GLY A 432 14.38 -7.09 -5.84
CA GLY A 432 15.14 -5.92 -6.28
C GLY A 432 15.04 -5.59 -7.76
N LEU A 433 15.72 -4.50 -8.13
CA LEU A 433 15.93 -4.05 -9.49
C LEU A 433 17.42 -3.88 -9.71
N ALA A 434 17.97 -4.44 -10.77
CA ALA A 434 19.36 -4.23 -11.15
C ALA A 434 19.46 -3.59 -12.53
N VAL A 435 20.38 -2.62 -12.63
CA VAL A 435 20.70 -1.87 -13.83
C VAL A 435 22.20 -2.03 -14.08
N VAL A 436 22.54 -2.88 -15.04
CA VAL A 436 23.95 -3.24 -15.33
C VAL A 436 24.35 -2.63 -16.66
N ARG A 437 25.48 -1.92 -16.68
CA ARG A 437 26.04 -1.39 -17.91
C ARG A 437 26.77 -2.51 -18.67
N ARG A 438 26.63 -2.53 -20.00
CA ARG A 438 27.14 -3.54 -20.93
C ARG A 438 28.56 -3.29 -21.43
N ALA A 439 29.13 -2.15 -21.06
CA ALA A 439 30.45 -1.69 -21.43
C ALA A 439 31.00 -0.78 -20.33
N PRO A 440 32.32 -0.55 -20.26
CA PRO A 440 32.90 0.47 -19.40
C PRO A 440 32.28 1.85 -19.61
N ILE A 441 32.55 2.77 -18.68
CA ILE A 441 31.99 4.13 -18.75
C ILE A 441 32.55 4.86 -19.98
N GLU A 442 31.62 5.40 -20.77
CA GLU A 442 31.89 6.32 -21.87
C GLU A 442 31.06 7.61 -21.70
N ASN A 443 31.33 8.64 -22.50
CA ASN A 443 30.58 9.91 -22.44
C ASN A 443 29.11 9.79 -22.89
N ALA A 444 28.72 8.66 -23.49
CA ALA A 444 27.37 8.39 -23.92
C ALA A 444 26.52 7.71 -22.82
N ASN A 445 25.24 8.07 -22.79
CA ASN A 445 24.16 7.30 -22.16
C ASN A 445 24.30 7.04 -20.65
N ASN A 446 24.76 8.05 -19.92
CA ASN A 446 25.06 7.97 -18.48
C ASN A 446 23.85 8.15 -17.55
N PHE A 447 22.65 8.38 -18.09
CA PHE A 447 21.47 8.77 -17.31
C PHE A 447 20.99 7.70 -16.31
N PHE A 448 21.19 6.42 -16.61
CA PHE A 448 20.63 5.32 -15.81
C PHE A 448 21.16 5.27 -14.38
N TRP A 449 22.47 5.46 -14.17
CA TRP A 449 23.04 5.39 -12.81
C TRP A 449 22.51 6.50 -11.90
N ILE A 450 22.12 7.65 -12.44
CA ILE A 450 21.48 8.70 -11.63
C ILE A 450 20.10 8.24 -11.16
N HIS A 451 19.39 7.49 -11.99
CA HIS A 451 18.01 7.11 -11.73
C HIS A 451 17.93 6.02 -10.69
N THR A 452 18.86 5.07 -10.67
CA THR A 452 18.81 3.94 -9.73
C THR A 452 18.79 4.42 -8.28
N GLY A 453 19.72 5.27 -7.86
CA GLY A 453 19.76 5.75 -6.48
C GLY A 453 18.71 6.79 -6.10
N THR A 454 17.88 7.25 -7.03
CA THR A 454 16.89 8.32 -6.81
C THR A 454 15.53 7.85 -7.31
N ARG A 455 15.20 8.13 -8.56
CA ARG A 455 13.92 7.84 -9.23
C ARG A 455 13.44 6.40 -9.09
N LEU A 456 14.32 5.41 -9.25
CA LEU A 456 13.91 4.00 -9.17
C LEU A 456 13.61 3.59 -7.73
N VAL A 457 14.23 4.25 -6.74
CA VAL A 457 13.84 4.12 -5.34
C VAL A 457 12.45 4.74 -5.11
N ASP A 458 12.12 5.89 -5.70
CA ASP A 458 10.78 6.49 -5.59
C ASP A 458 9.69 5.52 -6.11
N LEU A 459 9.94 4.90 -7.27
CA LEU A 459 9.04 3.90 -7.85
C LEU A 459 8.94 2.65 -6.98
N ALA A 460 10.06 2.14 -6.46
CA ALA A 460 10.06 0.98 -5.58
C ALA A 460 9.29 1.25 -4.28
N ILE A 461 9.45 2.43 -3.68
CA ILE A 461 8.72 2.85 -2.49
C ILE A 461 7.23 2.96 -2.78
N LEU A 462 6.85 3.52 -3.94
CA LEU A 462 5.45 3.58 -4.37
C LEU A 462 4.84 2.18 -4.45
N VAL A 463 5.52 1.23 -5.09
CA VAL A 463 5.06 -0.16 -5.20
C VAL A 463 4.95 -0.80 -3.81
N ARG A 464 5.92 -0.62 -2.91
CA ARG A 464 5.89 -1.18 -1.56
C ARG A 464 4.78 -0.60 -0.69
N ARG A 465 4.49 0.70 -0.84
CA ARG A 465 3.35 1.34 -0.17
C ARG A 465 2.04 0.80 -0.70
N ALA A 466 1.94 0.58 -2.01
CA ALA A 466 0.75 -0.01 -2.62
C ALA A 466 0.52 -1.44 -2.13
N ASP A 467 1.57 -2.26 -2.13
CA ASP A 467 1.57 -3.64 -1.63
C ASP A 467 1.09 -3.75 -0.18
N LYS A 468 1.65 -2.91 0.72
CA LYS A 468 1.22 -2.88 2.12
C LYS A 468 -0.25 -2.46 2.28
N TYR A 469 -0.71 -1.51 1.47
CA TYR A 469 -2.12 -1.06 1.49
C TYR A 469 -3.06 -2.18 1.05
N LEU A 470 -2.73 -2.86 -0.06
CA LEU A 470 -3.50 -4.00 -0.57
C LEU A 470 -3.50 -5.17 0.42
N ALA A 471 -2.37 -5.49 1.06
CA ALA A 471 -2.32 -6.52 2.09
C ALA A 471 -3.24 -6.20 3.29
N GLN A 472 -3.31 -4.93 3.70
CA GLN A 472 -4.23 -4.49 4.75
C GLN A 472 -5.69 -4.57 4.31
N MET A 473 -6.00 -4.19 3.07
CA MET A 473 -7.34 -4.30 2.49
C MET A 473 -7.79 -5.75 2.36
N ALA A 474 -6.93 -6.65 1.89
CA ALA A 474 -7.19 -8.09 1.85
C ALA A 474 -7.48 -8.64 3.25
N LYS A 475 -6.75 -8.18 4.27
CA LYS A 475 -7.02 -8.55 5.67
C LYS A 475 -8.40 -8.05 6.14
N GLN A 476 -8.77 -6.83 5.81
CA GLN A 476 -10.10 -6.26 6.13
C GLN A 476 -11.22 -7.02 5.40
N LEU A 477 -11.04 -7.37 4.13
CA LEU A 477 -11.97 -8.21 3.37
C LEU A 477 -12.15 -9.56 4.04
N ARG A 478 -11.07 -10.27 4.36
CA ARG A 478 -11.14 -11.57 5.05
C ARG A 478 -11.76 -11.47 6.44
N ALA A 479 -11.53 -10.38 7.16
CA ALA A 479 -12.11 -10.13 8.48
C ALA A 479 -13.60 -9.76 8.42
N MET A 480 -14.07 -9.25 7.29
CA MET A 480 -15.49 -9.09 7.05
C MET A 480 -16.14 -10.46 6.93
N THR A 481 -16.62 -10.93 8.07
CA THR A 481 -17.64 -11.96 8.10
C THR A 481 -18.93 -11.34 7.61
N PHE A 482 -19.58 -12.04 6.69
CA PHE A 482 -21.02 -11.87 6.58
C PHE A 482 -21.57 -12.11 7.98
N GLY A 483 -22.54 -11.32 8.42
CA GLY A 483 -23.45 -11.74 9.49
C GLY A 483 -24.18 -13.05 9.20
N SER A 484 -23.76 -13.81 8.16
CA SER A 484 -24.11 -15.17 7.77
C SER A 484 -24.48 -16.06 8.93
N THR A 485 -23.71 -16.18 10.00
CA THR A 485 -24.16 -17.06 11.10
C THR A 485 -25.47 -16.59 11.73
N GLU A 486 -25.68 -15.30 11.89
CA GLU A 486 -26.91 -14.74 12.45
C GLU A 486 -28.03 -14.71 11.40
N ILE A 487 -27.75 -14.28 10.17
CA ILE A 487 -28.70 -14.21 9.06
C ILE A 487 -29.11 -15.61 8.58
N ASP A 488 -28.19 -16.57 8.54
CA ASP A 488 -28.45 -17.97 8.19
C ASP A 488 -29.17 -18.70 9.33
N GLN A 489 -28.84 -18.42 10.60
CA GLN A 489 -29.67 -18.87 11.73
C GLN A 489 -31.11 -18.33 11.65
N LEU A 490 -31.28 -17.09 11.20
CA LEU A 490 -32.59 -16.50 10.99
C LEU A 490 -33.29 -17.09 9.76
N ARG A 491 -32.58 -17.39 8.67
CA ARG A 491 -33.12 -18.11 7.50
C ARG A 491 -33.59 -19.53 7.80
N LEU A 492 -32.99 -20.18 8.81
CA LEU A 492 -33.39 -21.52 9.25
C LEU A 492 -34.64 -21.53 10.12
N LYS A 493 -35.18 -20.37 10.54
CA LYS A 493 -36.47 -20.28 11.24
C LYS A 493 -37.62 -20.34 10.23
N ASP A 494 -38.62 -21.19 10.52
CA ASP A 494 -39.85 -21.31 9.73
C ASP A 494 -40.71 -20.04 9.77
N GLU A 495 -40.66 -19.28 10.88
CA GLU A 495 -41.36 -18.00 11.04
C GLU A 495 -40.43 -16.91 11.56
N TRP A 496 -40.52 -15.73 10.95
CA TRP A 496 -39.71 -14.56 11.30
C TRP A 496 -40.49 -13.63 12.21
N SER A 497 -39.97 -13.34 13.41
CA SER A 497 -40.51 -12.29 14.27
C SER A 497 -40.06 -10.89 13.79
N ASP A 498 -40.73 -9.82 14.27
CA ASP A 498 -40.31 -8.45 13.97
C ASP A 498 -38.89 -8.14 14.49
N ASP A 499 -38.52 -8.71 15.64
CA ASP A 499 -37.21 -8.51 16.25
C ASP A 499 -36.11 -9.19 15.44
N ASP A 500 -36.39 -10.40 14.95
CA ASP A 500 -35.53 -11.15 14.02
C ASP A 500 -35.26 -10.35 12.72
N ILE A 501 -36.29 -9.71 12.16
CA ILE A 501 -36.18 -8.86 10.97
C ILE A 501 -35.36 -7.60 11.25
N GLN A 502 -35.59 -6.93 12.38
CA GLN A 502 -34.83 -5.73 12.75
C GLN A 502 -33.36 -6.06 12.99
N LYS A 503 -33.07 -7.20 13.63
CA LYS A 503 -31.71 -7.69 13.82
C LYS A 503 -31.04 -8.03 12.49
N ALA A 504 -31.69 -8.78 11.59
CA ALA A 504 -31.14 -9.08 10.26
C ALA A 504 -30.88 -7.81 9.44
N SER A 505 -31.83 -6.86 9.45
CA SER A 505 -31.74 -5.59 8.73
C SER A 505 -30.61 -4.70 9.27
N SER A 506 -30.44 -4.62 10.59
CA SER A 506 -29.36 -3.83 11.21
C SER A 506 -27.98 -4.46 10.96
N THR A 507 -27.85 -5.78 11.05
CA THR A 507 -26.61 -6.50 10.70
C THR A 507 -26.27 -6.31 9.22
N LEU A 508 -27.23 -6.48 8.30
CA LEU A 508 -27.01 -6.25 6.87
C LEU A 508 -26.59 -4.81 6.58
N ARG A 509 -27.26 -3.81 7.16
CA ARG A 509 -26.90 -2.40 7.00
C ARG A 509 -25.48 -2.11 7.47
N ARG A 510 -25.07 -2.69 8.61
CA ARG A 510 -23.70 -2.56 9.11
C ARG A 510 -22.69 -3.17 8.14
N SER A 511 -22.95 -4.39 7.66
CA SER A 511 -22.09 -5.04 6.66
C SER A 511 -22.02 -4.25 5.35
N LEU A 512 -23.14 -3.71 4.86
CA LEU A 512 -23.19 -2.87 3.65
C LEU A 512 -22.41 -1.57 3.83
N ARG A 513 -22.53 -0.90 4.98
CA ARG A 513 -21.73 0.31 5.29
C ARG A 513 -20.23 0.00 5.33
N ASN A 514 -19.84 -1.12 5.94
CA ASN A 514 -18.43 -1.55 5.97
C ASN A 514 -17.91 -1.87 4.56
N PHE A 515 -18.74 -2.48 3.72
CA PHE A 515 -18.40 -2.78 2.34
C PHE A 515 -18.30 -1.52 1.47
N GLU A 516 -19.23 -0.59 1.60
CA GLU A 516 -19.20 0.73 0.93
C GLU A 516 -17.96 1.54 1.35
N ALA A 517 -17.60 1.47 2.64
CA ALA A 517 -16.37 2.09 3.14
C ALA A 517 -15.13 1.49 2.46
N LEU A 518 -15.02 0.16 2.33
CA LEU A 518 -13.91 -0.46 1.61
C LEU A 518 -13.87 -0.11 0.13
N GLN A 519 -15.03 -0.06 -0.54
CA GLN A 519 -15.08 0.38 -1.95
C GLN A 519 -14.59 1.82 -2.10
N THR A 520 -14.97 2.69 -1.17
CA THR A 520 -14.47 4.06 -1.11
C THR A 520 -12.96 4.11 -0.87
N GLU A 521 -12.45 3.29 0.06
CA GLU A 521 -11.01 3.16 0.32
C GLU A 521 -10.23 2.67 -0.90
N LEU A 522 -10.78 1.72 -1.68
CA LEU A 522 -10.17 1.27 -2.93
C LEU A 522 -10.09 2.39 -3.98
N VAL A 523 -11.12 3.22 -4.10
CA VAL A 523 -11.09 4.38 -5.01
C VAL A 523 -10.01 5.37 -4.56
N VAL A 524 -9.94 5.68 -3.26
CA VAL A 524 -8.92 6.59 -2.73
C VAL A 524 -7.52 6.02 -2.94
N PHE A 525 -7.32 4.73 -2.70
CA PHE A 525 -6.08 4.01 -3.01
C PHE A 525 -5.72 4.13 -4.48
N ARG A 526 -6.68 3.90 -5.38
CA ARG A 526 -6.46 3.96 -6.83
C ARG A 526 -5.96 5.34 -7.24
N ASP A 527 -6.55 6.39 -6.69
CA ASP A 527 -6.22 7.77 -7.04
C ASP A 527 -4.86 8.23 -6.48
N HIS A 528 -4.39 7.65 -5.37
CA HIS A 528 -3.21 8.16 -4.63
C HIS A 528 -2.03 7.20 -4.56
N LEU A 529 -2.20 5.91 -4.82
CA LEU A 529 -1.14 4.90 -4.66
C LEU A 529 -1.03 3.94 -5.84
N TRP A 530 -2.08 3.78 -6.66
CA TRP A 530 -2.07 2.85 -7.79
C TRP A 530 -1.69 3.53 -9.11
N TYR A 531 -0.56 3.14 -9.68
CA TYR A 531 -0.09 3.66 -10.96
C TYR A 531 0.54 2.58 -11.82
N GLU A 532 0.15 2.52 -13.09
CA GLU A 532 0.68 1.54 -14.06
C GLU A 532 1.53 2.19 -15.15
N SER A 533 1.67 3.51 -15.11
CA SER A 533 2.47 4.26 -16.07
C SER A 533 2.99 5.56 -15.50
N VAL A 534 4.13 6.00 -16.03
CA VAL A 534 4.70 7.31 -15.75
C VAL A 534 4.58 8.15 -17.02
N SER A 535 3.76 9.19 -16.96
CA SER A 535 3.38 10.02 -18.12
C SER A 535 4.60 10.56 -18.88
N GLY A 536 4.68 10.25 -20.17
CA GLY A 536 5.77 10.67 -21.06
C GLY A 536 7.13 10.01 -20.77
N ARG A 537 7.17 8.95 -19.96
CA ARG A 537 8.40 8.24 -19.54
C ARG A 537 8.26 6.72 -19.78
N PRO A 538 8.57 6.23 -21.00
CA PRO A 538 8.40 4.81 -21.33
C PRO A 538 9.30 3.89 -20.49
N VAL A 539 10.55 4.28 -20.25
CA VAL A 539 11.52 3.52 -19.42
C VAL A 539 10.97 3.26 -18.02
N ASP A 540 10.44 4.29 -17.36
CA ASP A 540 9.86 4.13 -16.02
C ASP A 540 8.60 3.32 -16.02
N THR A 541 7.79 3.50 -17.06
CA THR A 541 6.55 2.75 -17.21
C THR A 541 6.86 1.25 -17.29
N ALA A 542 7.88 0.88 -18.08
CA ALA A 542 8.34 -0.50 -18.16
C ALA A 542 8.85 -1.00 -16.80
N VAL A 543 9.71 -0.23 -16.12
CA VAL A 543 10.24 -0.60 -14.79
C VAL A 543 9.12 -0.74 -13.75
N LEU A 544 8.21 0.23 -13.67
CA LEU A 544 7.09 0.23 -12.71
C LEU A 544 6.18 -0.98 -12.92
N ARG A 545 5.80 -1.27 -14.16
CA ARG A 545 4.97 -2.44 -14.47
C ARG A 545 5.66 -3.74 -14.08
N HIS A 546 6.94 -3.85 -14.39
CA HIS A 546 7.71 -5.05 -14.08
C HIS A 546 7.93 -5.21 -12.57
N MET A 547 8.08 -4.11 -11.82
CA MET A 547 8.08 -4.15 -10.35
C MET A 547 6.75 -4.64 -9.81
N LEU A 548 5.62 -4.09 -10.27
CA LEU A 548 4.28 -4.49 -9.83
C LEU A 548 3.99 -5.97 -10.09
N LEU A 549 4.44 -6.50 -11.23
CA LEU A 549 4.32 -7.93 -11.56
C LEU A 549 5.26 -8.77 -10.69
N ALA A 550 6.54 -8.41 -10.62
CA ALA A 550 7.55 -9.19 -9.91
C ALA A 550 7.29 -9.25 -8.40
N THR A 551 6.69 -8.21 -7.80
CA THR A 551 6.29 -8.24 -6.39
C THR A 551 4.94 -8.91 -6.13
N GLY A 552 4.22 -9.36 -7.17
CA GLY A 552 2.85 -9.90 -7.07
C GLY A 552 1.80 -8.85 -6.71
N THR A 553 2.17 -7.58 -6.60
CA THR A 553 1.28 -6.49 -6.19
C THR A 553 0.17 -6.25 -7.21
N ARG A 554 0.44 -6.48 -8.51
CA ARG A 554 -0.57 -6.46 -9.57
C ARG A 554 -1.61 -7.56 -9.41
N ASP A 555 -1.16 -8.78 -9.13
CA ASP A 555 -2.05 -9.92 -8.95
C ASP A 555 -2.92 -9.75 -7.70
N ASN A 556 -2.33 -9.26 -6.60
CA ASN A 556 -3.06 -8.92 -5.37
C ASN A 556 -4.15 -7.86 -5.63
N PHE A 557 -3.86 -6.84 -6.45
CA PHE A 557 -4.85 -5.84 -6.83
C PHE A 557 -6.01 -6.46 -7.61
N ASP A 558 -5.71 -7.29 -8.62
CA ASP A 558 -6.73 -7.93 -9.44
C ASP A 558 -7.58 -8.93 -8.62
N GLU A 559 -6.98 -9.65 -7.67
CA GLU A 559 -7.70 -10.53 -6.72
C GLU A 559 -8.66 -9.73 -5.83
N ILE A 560 -8.21 -8.61 -5.25
CA ILE A 560 -9.05 -7.74 -4.41
C ILE A 560 -10.22 -7.15 -5.19
N VAL A 561 -9.98 -6.68 -6.42
CA VAL A 561 -11.05 -6.15 -7.28
C VAL A 561 -12.07 -7.24 -7.60
N SER A 562 -11.60 -8.43 -7.97
CA SER A 562 -12.47 -9.58 -8.27
C SER A 562 -13.28 -10.01 -7.04
N GLU A 563 -12.66 -10.03 -5.85
CA GLU A 563 -13.34 -10.36 -4.60
C GLU A 563 -14.40 -9.34 -4.23
N LEU A 564 -14.12 -8.04 -4.43
CA LEU A 564 -15.10 -6.97 -4.19
C LEU A 564 -16.30 -7.09 -5.14
N GLU A 565 -16.08 -7.40 -6.41
CA GLU A 565 -17.17 -7.65 -7.36
C GLU A 565 -18.04 -8.83 -6.94
N LEU A 566 -17.43 -9.96 -6.57
CA LEU A 566 -18.15 -11.14 -6.09
C LEU A 566 -18.96 -10.84 -4.82
N ARG A 567 -18.38 -10.10 -3.86
CA ARG A 567 -19.08 -9.72 -2.62
C ARG A 567 -20.24 -8.78 -2.89
N LYS A 568 -20.11 -7.85 -3.85
CA LYS A 568 -21.21 -6.95 -4.26
C LYS A 568 -22.42 -7.76 -4.72
N ASP A 569 -22.21 -8.79 -5.54
CA ASP A 569 -23.29 -9.64 -6.05
C ASP A 569 -23.94 -10.47 -4.93
N ILE A 570 -23.14 -10.96 -3.98
CA ILE A 570 -23.65 -11.65 -2.78
C ILE A 570 -24.50 -10.69 -1.93
N TYR A 571 -24.02 -9.46 -1.67
CA TYR A 571 -24.74 -8.46 -0.87
C TYR A 571 -26.05 -8.03 -1.54
N ALA A 572 -26.07 -7.87 -2.87
CA ALA A 572 -27.29 -7.58 -3.61
C ALA A 572 -28.31 -8.72 -3.46
N THR A 573 -27.88 -9.96 -3.66
CA THR A 573 -28.75 -11.15 -3.53
C THR A 573 -29.30 -11.30 -2.09
N GLN A 574 -28.48 -11.05 -1.07
CA GLN A 574 -28.92 -11.09 0.33
C GLN A 574 -29.90 -9.97 0.64
N ALA A 575 -29.63 -8.75 0.20
CA ALA A 575 -30.55 -7.62 0.37
C ALA A 575 -31.90 -7.89 -0.28
N ASP A 576 -31.92 -8.42 -1.51
CA ASP A 576 -33.14 -8.82 -2.20
C ASP A 576 -33.89 -9.90 -1.43
N SER A 577 -33.19 -10.92 -0.91
CA SER A 577 -33.83 -11.99 -0.13
C SER A 577 -34.47 -11.47 1.17
N ILE A 578 -33.81 -10.52 1.86
CA ILE A 578 -34.31 -9.91 3.08
C ILE A 578 -35.49 -8.97 2.76
N GLN A 579 -35.45 -8.25 1.63
CA GLN A 579 -36.58 -7.45 1.15
C GLN A 579 -37.80 -8.32 0.85
N VAL A 580 -37.61 -9.45 0.16
CA VAL A 580 -38.71 -10.41 -0.11
C VAL A 580 -39.29 -10.94 1.20
N ALA A 581 -38.46 -11.32 2.17
CA ALA A 581 -38.93 -11.78 3.48
C ALA A 581 -39.68 -10.68 4.27
N LEU A 582 -39.21 -9.43 4.18
CA LEU A 582 -39.89 -8.26 4.73
C LEU A 582 -41.28 -8.07 4.09
N ASP A 583 -41.36 -8.21 2.77
CA ASP A 583 -42.61 -8.04 2.03
C ASP A 583 -43.60 -9.18 2.29
N THR A 584 -43.15 -10.42 2.47
CA THR A 584 -44.02 -11.54 2.84
C THR A 584 -44.62 -11.34 4.23
N VAL A 585 -43.81 -10.95 5.23
CA VAL A 585 -44.30 -10.68 6.59
C VAL A 585 -45.25 -9.48 6.61
N ARG A 586 -44.96 -8.43 5.85
CA ARG A 586 -45.87 -7.28 5.70
C ARG A 586 -47.21 -7.68 5.08
N ARG A 587 -47.20 -8.55 4.07
CA ARG A 587 -48.42 -9.07 3.43
C ARG A 587 -49.24 -9.93 4.39
N GLN A 588 -48.59 -10.83 5.14
CA GLN A 588 -49.27 -11.65 6.15
C GLN A 588 -49.94 -10.78 7.22
N LYS A 589 -49.24 -9.77 7.75
CA LYS A 589 -49.82 -8.83 8.71
C LYS A 589 -50.93 -7.98 8.14
N ALA A 590 -50.82 -7.56 6.89
CA ALA A 590 -51.90 -6.83 6.22
C ALA A 590 -53.14 -7.72 6.08
N GLN A 591 -52.97 -8.99 5.73
CA GLN A 591 -54.05 -9.98 5.67
C GLN A 591 -54.67 -10.25 7.04
N GLU A 592 -53.87 -10.48 8.09
CA GLU A 592 -54.36 -10.67 9.45
C GLU A 592 -55.12 -9.44 9.96
N LYS A 593 -54.65 -8.23 9.63
CA LYS A 593 -55.33 -6.99 9.99
C LYS A 593 -56.66 -6.85 9.25
N GLU A 594 -56.68 -7.15 7.95
CA GLU A 594 -57.89 -7.11 7.14
C GLU A 594 -58.91 -8.18 7.60
N GLU A 595 -58.45 -9.35 8.03
CA GLU A 595 -59.29 -10.39 8.63
C GLU A 595 -59.86 -9.96 9.98
N ARG A 596 -59.05 -9.35 10.85
CA ARG A 596 -59.52 -8.78 12.13
C ARG A 596 -60.53 -7.65 11.92
N GLU A 597 -60.29 -6.77 10.95
CA GLU A 597 -61.23 -5.70 10.58
C GLU A 597 -62.55 -6.29 10.06
N LYS A 598 -62.50 -7.32 9.21
CA LYS A 598 -63.70 -8.03 8.73
C LYS A 598 -64.43 -8.78 9.85
N GLU A 599 -63.72 -9.36 10.82
CA GLU A 599 -64.32 -9.99 11.99
C GLU A 599 -64.99 -8.97 12.91
N GLN A 600 -64.36 -7.82 13.15
CA GLN A 600 -64.95 -6.71 13.89
C GLN A 600 -66.20 -6.17 13.20
N GLU A 601 -66.14 -5.96 11.89
CA GLU A 601 -67.29 -5.49 11.10
C GLU A 601 -68.44 -6.52 11.11
N ARG A 602 -68.13 -7.82 11.07
CA ARG A 602 -69.14 -8.89 11.24
C ARG A 602 -69.74 -8.92 12.64
N GLN A 603 -68.95 -8.63 13.68
CA GLN A 603 -69.45 -8.55 15.05
C GLN A 603 -70.33 -7.31 15.26
N GLU A 604 -69.98 -6.17 14.67
CA GLU A 604 -70.79 -4.96 14.70
C GLU A 604 -72.12 -5.15 13.97
N ARG A 605 -72.11 -5.72 12.75
CA ARG A 605 -73.35 -6.03 12.04
C ARG A 605 -74.26 -7.01 12.79
N ARG A 606 -73.70 -7.94 13.56
CA ARG A 606 -74.49 -8.84 14.43
C ARG A 606 -75.15 -8.09 15.59
N ARG A 607 -74.45 -7.14 16.21
CA ARG A 607 -75.01 -6.30 17.29
C ARG A 607 -76.10 -5.37 16.79
N GLU A 608 -75.93 -4.78 15.61
CA GLU A 608 -76.95 -3.92 15.00
C GLU A 608 -78.22 -4.69 14.65
N ALA A 609 -78.10 -5.94 14.17
CA ALA A 609 -79.25 -6.80 13.89
C ALA A 609 -80.05 -7.15 15.17
N GLU A 610 -79.36 -7.47 16.28
CA GLU A 610 -80.01 -7.76 17.57
C GLU A 610 -80.74 -6.53 18.16
N ASP A 611 -80.20 -5.33 17.96
CA ASP A 611 -80.84 -4.09 18.41
C ASP A 611 -82.06 -3.70 17.56
N GLN A 612 -82.08 -4.10 16.29
CA GLN A 612 -83.22 -3.86 15.41
C GLN A 612 -84.43 -4.73 15.79
N GLU A 613 -84.22 -6.00 16.16
CA GLU A 613 -85.28 -6.88 16.66
C GLU A 613 -85.90 -6.37 17.98
N ARG A 614 -85.11 -5.75 18.87
CA ARG A 614 -85.62 -5.15 20.12
C ARG A 614 -86.52 -3.94 19.89
N ARG A 615 -86.27 -3.15 18.83
CA ARG A 615 -87.09 -1.97 18.49
C ARG A 615 -88.44 -2.37 17.90
N GLU A 616 -88.50 -3.46 17.14
CA GLU A 616 -89.75 -3.97 16.56
C GLU A 616 -90.72 -4.45 17.66
N ALA A 617 -90.21 -5.12 18.70
CA ALA A 617 -91.02 -5.55 19.85
C ALA A 617 -91.62 -4.38 20.66
N LEU A 618 -90.92 -3.24 20.77
CA LEU A 618 -91.41 -2.04 21.46
C LEU A 618 -92.49 -1.29 20.66
N SER A 619 -92.41 -1.29 19.34
CA SER A 619 -93.37 -0.59 18.46
C SER A 619 -94.78 -1.21 18.48
N ILE A 620 -94.87 -2.54 18.65
CA ILE A 620 -96.14 -3.28 18.69
C ILE A 620 -96.93 -2.98 19.98
N ASN A 621 -96.24 -2.81 21.12
CA ASN A 621 -96.87 -2.51 22.40
C ASN A 621 -97.45 -1.08 22.45
N ILE A 622 -96.86 -0.12 21.75
CA ILE A 622 -97.37 1.26 21.66
C ILE A 622 -98.61 1.34 20.76
N ALA A 623 -98.67 0.54 19.68
CA ALA A 623 -99.83 0.50 18.78
C ALA A 623 -101.10 -0.06 19.44
N ILE A 624 -100.96 -1.00 20.39
CA ILE A 624 -102.09 -1.58 21.15
C ILE A 624 -102.67 -0.57 22.15
N ALA A 625 -101.82 0.24 22.80
CA ALA A 625 -102.28 1.29 23.71
C ALA A 625 -103.00 2.44 22.98
N GLY A 626 -102.56 2.80 21.77
CA GLY A 626 -103.22 3.83 20.95
C GLY A 626 -104.61 3.43 20.44
N LEU A 627 -104.84 2.14 20.16
CA LEU A 627 -106.13 1.65 19.65
C LEU A 627 -107.21 1.61 20.75
N ALA A 628 -106.84 1.29 21.99
CA ALA A 628 -107.77 1.23 23.13
C ALA A 628 -108.31 2.61 23.55
N LEU A 629 -107.55 3.68 23.29
CA LEU A 629 -107.95 5.06 23.60
C LEU A 629 -108.85 5.71 22.53
N ALA A 630 -108.92 5.16 21.30
CA ALA A 630 -109.69 5.73 20.20
C ALA A 630 -111.16 5.28 20.14
N VAL A 631 -111.53 4.25 20.91
CA VAL A 631 -112.87 3.62 20.90
C VAL A 631 -113.99 4.57 21.36
N PRO A 632 -113.82 5.45 22.36
CA PRO A 632 -114.88 6.39 22.77
C PRO A 632 -115.24 7.41 21.67
N GLY A 633 -114.27 7.86 20.86
CA GLY A 633 -114.48 8.90 19.85
C GLY A 633 -115.26 8.43 18.60
N LEU A 634 -115.29 7.13 18.33
CA LEU A 634 -116.09 6.55 17.24
C LEU A 634 -117.57 6.36 17.63
N ILE A 635 -117.87 6.34 18.92
CA ILE A 635 -119.23 6.13 19.46
C ILE A 635 -120.07 7.42 19.39
N ASP A 636 -119.43 8.60 19.45
CA ASP A 636 -120.14 9.89 19.40
C ASP A 636 -120.56 10.35 17.98
N LEU A 637 -120.10 9.66 16.92
CA LEU A 637 -120.40 10.03 15.52
C LEU A 637 -121.66 9.37 14.94
N TRP A 638 -122.40 8.56 15.72
CA TRP A 638 -123.54 7.80 15.23
C TRP A 638 -124.90 8.46 15.58
N PRO A 639 -125.86 8.61 14.65
CA PRO A 639 -127.12 9.31 14.93
C PRO A 639 -128.02 8.49 15.86
N ARG A 640 -128.52 9.13 16.94
CA ARG A 640 -129.42 8.53 17.93
C ARG A 640 -130.84 8.42 17.39
N ALA A 641 -131.42 7.21 17.44
CA ALA A 641 -132.85 6.97 17.29
C ALA A 641 -133.36 6.26 18.55
N GLU A 642 -134.44 6.78 19.14
CA GLU A 642 -135.09 6.23 20.32
C GLU A 642 -135.76 4.88 19.99
N ASP A 643 -135.03 3.78 20.16
CA ASP A 643 -135.52 2.55 20.83
C ASP A 643 -134.43 1.47 20.92
N SER A 644 -134.51 0.71 22.01
CA SER A 644 -133.44 -0.05 22.69
C SER A 644 -132.77 -1.22 21.94
N HIS A 645 -131.51 -1.49 22.37
CA HIS A 645 -130.68 -2.70 22.21
C HIS A 645 -129.83 -2.90 20.94
N THR A 646 -129.99 -2.12 19.86
CA THR A 646 -129.16 -2.28 18.64
C THR A 646 -127.72 -1.76 18.79
N GLU A 647 -127.49 -0.71 19.58
CA GLU A 647 -126.17 -0.08 19.79
C GLU A 647 -125.17 -1.00 20.52
N PHE A 648 -125.64 -1.80 21.48
CA PHE A 648 -124.82 -2.79 22.19
C PHE A 648 -124.37 -3.93 21.26
N TRP A 649 -125.24 -4.40 20.37
CA TRP A 649 -124.89 -5.47 19.44
C TRP A 649 -123.94 -5.00 18.35
N VAL A 650 -124.11 -3.78 17.83
CA VAL A 650 -123.18 -3.22 16.83
C VAL A 650 -121.81 -2.98 17.44
N SER A 651 -121.72 -2.45 18.66
CA SER A 651 -120.43 -2.26 19.35
C SER A 651 -119.74 -3.59 19.68
N LEU A 652 -120.49 -4.61 20.14
CA LEU A 652 -119.96 -5.94 20.38
C LEU A 652 -119.44 -6.60 19.10
N VAL A 653 -120.15 -6.45 17.97
CA VAL A 653 -119.73 -6.98 16.66
C VAL A 653 -118.47 -6.27 16.16
N ILE A 654 -118.32 -4.96 16.34
CA ILE A 654 -117.11 -4.22 15.96
C ILE A 654 -115.91 -4.66 16.81
N VAL A 655 -116.09 -4.80 18.13
CA VAL A 655 -115.03 -5.29 19.04
C VAL A 655 -114.63 -6.73 18.70
N LEU A 656 -115.60 -7.60 18.41
CA LEU A 656 -115.34 -8.98 18.00
C LEU A 656 -114.67 -9.07 16.62
N ALA A 657 -115.04 -8.20 15.67
CA ALA A 657 -114.42 -8.14 14.35
C ALA A 657 -112.96 -7.66 14.44
N ILE A 658 -112.69 -6.62 15.23
CA ILE A 658 -111.33 -6.14 15.49
C ILE A 658 -110.50 -7.20 16.22
N GLY A 659 -111.08 -7.86 17.23
CA GLY A 659 -110.46 -8.97 17.95
C GLY A 659 -110.14 -10.15 17.03
N ALA A 660 -111.04 -10.51 16.11
CA ALA A 660 -110.84 -11.58 15.13
C ALA A 660 -109.76 -11.24 14.09
N VAL A 661 -109.69 -9.99 13.63
CA VAL A 661 -108.64 -9.53 12.70
C VAL A 661 -107.27 -9.55 13.37
N LEU A 662 -107.15 -9.05 14.60
CA LEU A 662 -105.93 -9.10 15.41
C LEU A 662 -105.50 -10.53 15.71
N PHE A 663 -106.43 -11.40 16.10
CA PHE A 663 -106.16 -12.81 16.36
C PHE A 663 -105.71 -13.55 15.09
N SER A 664 -106.29 -13.24 13.93
CA SER A 664 -105.85 -13.83 12.64
C SER A 664 -104.46 -13.36 12.22
N ARG A 665 -104.11 -12.10 12.51
CA ARG A 665 -102.76 -11.55 12.24
C ARG A 665 -101.71 -12.14 13.16
N LEU A 666 -102.00 -12.26 14.46
CA LEU A 666 -101.13 -12.90 15.45
C LEU A 666 -100.90 -14.39 15.14
N ARG A 667 -101.92 -15.08 14.58
CA ARG A 667 -101.79 -16.47 14.10
C ARG A 667 -100.96 -16.59 12.82
N ARG A 668 -100.97 -15.59 11.93
CA ARG A 668 -100.11 -15.56 10.72
C ARG A 668 -98.65 -15.21 11.01
N GLN A 669 -98.38 -14.49 12.10
CA GLN A 669 -97.02 -14.13 12.53
C GLN A 669 -96.35 -15.17 13.45
N GLY A 670 -97.00 -16.31 13.73
CA GLY A 670 -96.38 -17.44 14.44
C GLY A 670 -96.25 -17.29 15.96
N VAL A 671 -96.86 -16.27 16.57
CA VAL A 671 -96.71 -15.96 18.01
C VAL A 671 -97.59 -16.87 18.90
N ILE A 672 -98.67 -17.46 18.36
CA ILE A 672 -99.49 -18.43 19.10
C ILE A 672 -99.22 -19.82 18.54
N GLY A 673 -98.44 -20.59 19.32
CA GLY A 673 -97.99 -21.93 18.97
C GLY A 673 -99.15 -22.88 18.65
N ARG A 674 -98.96 -23.65 17.57
CA ARG A 674 -99.73 -24.85 17.25
C ARG A 674 -99.42 -25.87 18.36
N LYS A 675 -100.39 -26.19 19.22
CA LYS A 675 -100.32 -27.40 20.03
C LYS A 675 -100.54 -28.58 19.08
N ASP A 676 -99.43 -29.20 18.68
CA ASP A 676 -99.28 -30.66 18.66
C ASP A 676 -98.20 -31.00 19.67
#